data_AF-A0A674F6K4-F1
#
_entry.id   AF-A0A674F6K4-F1
#
_cell.length_a   1.000
_cell.length_b   1.000
_cell.length_c   1.000
_cell.angle_alpha   90.00
_cell.angle_beta   90.00
_cell.angle_gamma   90.00
#
_symmetry.space_group_name_H-M   'P 1'
#
loop_
_entity.id
_entity.type
_entity.pdbx_description
1 polymer ?
#
loop_
_entity_poly.entity_id
_entity_poly.type
_entity_poly.pdbx_seq_one_letter_code
_entity_poly.pdbx_strand_id
1 'polypeptide(L)'
;LLYTEYKQPQFIMAIRGDDITVKSYKVESRITSRFCHTTVKSSVVNSGPNAQSIGFNVQIPKRAFITNFTMNVNGIMFVGSVKEKTVARNLYAQARARGKAAGLVRANSQDMETFKTEVHVPPGSKIEFELHYQEMMQRKLGFYEHSLYLQPGRLVPHASVSVDVYIYEPSGIASVETPNTLGEHFSGMAKLTSSKDKAHVVFKPSLQQQRKCENCTTSAIDGIFTVKYDVLRDSNAGELHVSDGHFVHFFAPANLSPLPKNIVFVIDVSGSMWGVKMKQTVEAMQTILDDLTMDDYFSIVDFNHNVRCWSEELVPGSTIQVAEAKKYIQNIKPNGGTNINEALMRAVQMLVKASNQGMIDPRSVSMIMLVSDGDPTVGEIKLSAIQKNLKKVMREEFSLFSLGIGFDVDYDFLERIAMENRGAAQRIYTSHDASDQIRRFYSQVSSPLLRKITVQFPEDSVSDVTQNHFDKYFSGSELVVAGKVLPSESTTLNSFTTAFADRLDLSLQTEADYLELDAALAQQQHAFTGFARQMWAYITVNQLLAERSLAPTAGKKRKITQRILTLAVEHQFVTPLTALLVESEEAKERLLADSPKDPKQGCCAGRTPVQMVHITVVCLCVFCGTVENDPHFIVHLPKNNMDVCFNIDSEPGHILNLVSDPGAGVVVNGQLVGSKRVEEKEKVNTYFGIISVFYQPDGIRVSVSTDRIDLTDGRNNHSFTWGATADITQDRVKVSIVKDSKVMVTVDDKITVMVLLHRVWKKHPTHVDYLGLYIPSNNQYSSQAHGLIGQFGQEPEVRVFNLHQGADPLKKEATMEVKGNKLVVTRGWQKDYRRDNKRGSDVFCWFIHNSGKGFIDGHYTNYLVPRLDSFLPLPL
;
A
#
# COMPACT_ATOMS: atom_id res chain seq x y z
N LEU A 1 22.58 19.11 -22.25
CA LEU A 1 23.59 18.25 -21.59
C LEU A 1 23.67 18.66 -20.14
N LEU A 2 23.00 17.91 -19.26
CA LEU A 2 23.28 17.73 -17.82
C LEU A 2 22.19 16.77 -17.31
N TYR A 3 22.56 15.49 -17.28
CA TYR A 3 21.78 14.37 -16.76
C TYR A 3 21.57 14.59 -15.25
N THR A 4 20.31 14.65 -14.81
CA THR A 4 19.98 14.42 -13.40
C THR A 4 19.60 12.95 -13.28
N GLU A 5 20.46 12.18 -12.61
CA GLU A 5 20.21 10.80 -12.23
C GLU A 5 18.88 10.68 -11.50
N TYR A 6 17.95 9.93 -12.10
CA TYR A 6 16.83 9.36 -11.36
C TYR A 6 17.42 8.53 -10.21
N LYS A 7 17.23 8.98 -8.97
CA LYS A 7 17.47 8.14 -7.80
C LYS A 7 16.59 6.90 -7.94
N GLN A 8 17.21 5.78 -8.29
CA GLN A 8 16.63 4.45 -8.17
C GLN A 8 16.08 4.26 -6.73
N PRO A 9 14.96 3.54 -6.56
CA PRO A 9 14.49 3.17 -5.22
C PRO A 9 15.62 2.45 -4.49
N GLN A 10 15.90 2.86 -3.23
CA GLN A 10 16.93 2.24 -2.38
C GLN A 10 16.83 0.71 -2.44
N PHE A 11 17.90 0.04 -2.86
CA PHE A 11 18.01 -1.42 -2.94
C PHE A 11 17.47 -2.09 -1.66
N ILE A 12 16.39 -2.84 -1.78
CA ILE A 12 15.80 -3.60 -0.67
C ILE A 12 16.48 -4.98 -0.65
N MET A 13 17.70 -5.10 -0.11
CA MET A 13 18.35 -6.41 0.02
C MET A 13 17.51 -7.38 0.87
N ALA A 14 17.45 -8.67 0.50
CA ALA A 14 16.73 -9.67 1.31
C ALA A 14 17.31 -9.79 2.71
N ILE A 15 18.63 -9.65 2.86
CA ILE A 15 19.32 -9.73 4.15
C ILE A 15 20.10 -8.43 4.38
N ARG A 16 19.88 -7.77 5.53
CA ARG A 16 20.50 -6.49 5.91
C ARG A 16 21.29 -6.64 7.21
N GLY A 17 22.49 -6.05 7.26
CA GLY A 17 23.45 -6.01 8.39
C GLY A 17 24.90 -6.12 7.90
N ASP A 18 25.84 -5.45 8.54
CA ASP A 18 27.18 -5.20 7.99
C ASP A 18 28.10 -6.44 8.04
N ASP A 19 27.85 -7.37 8.97
CA ASP A 19 28.64 -8.61 9.19
C ASP A 19 27.81 -9.91 9.16
N ILE A 20 26.96 -10.06 8.15
CA ILE A 20 26.11 -11.25 8.00
C ILE A 20 26.68 -12.18 6.92
N THR A 21 26.79 -13.46 7.26
CA THR A 21 27.10 -14.52 6.29
C THR A 21 25.84 -15.28 5.94
N VAL A 22 25.48 -15.31 4.67
CA VAL A 22 24.38 -16.14 4.16
C VAL A 22 24.91 -17.54 3.90
N LYS A 23 24.48 -18.52 4.69
CA LYS A 23 24.92 -19.92 4.59
C LYS A 23 24.18 -20.66 3.49
N SER A 24 22.88 -20.43 3.34
CA SER A 24 22.09 -21.01 2.25
C SER A 24 20.94 -20.11 1.82
N TYR A 25 20.56 -20.22 0.55
CA TYR A 25 19.40 -19.55 -0.03
C TYR A 25 18.73 -20.53 -1.00
N LYS A 26 17.57 -21.04 -0.63
CA LYS A 26 16.84 -22.04 -1.40
C LYS A 26 15.43 -21.55 -1.72
N VAL A 27 15.04 -21.63 -2.99
CA VAL A 27 13.68 -21.36 -3.43
C VAL A 27 13.16 -22.62 -4.09
N GLU A 28 12.11 -23.19 -3.53
CA GLU A 28 11.44 -24.36 -4.11
C GLU A 28 10.02 -23.97 -4.47
N SER A 29 9.61 -24.24 -5.71
CA SER A 29 8.26 -24.00 -6.18
C SER A 29 7.66 -25.27 -6.72
N ARG A 30 6.44 -25.60 -6.28
CA ARG A 30 5.68 -26.78 -6.71
C ARG A 30 4.40 -26.31 -7.37
N ILE A 31 4.27 -26.58 -8.66
CA ILE A 31 3.12 -26.22 -9.47
C ILE A 31 2.34 -27.51 -9.74
N THR A 32 1.09 -27.57 -9.30
CA THR A 32 0.16 -28.67 -9.53
C THR A 32 -1.12 -28.11 -10.11
N SER A 33 -1.47 -28.50 -11.34
CA SER A 33 -2.71 -28.05 -11.98
C SER A 33 -2.88 -26.52 -11.93
N ARG A 34 -1.87 -25.75 -12.36
CA ARG A 34 -1.84 -24.27 -12.33
C ARG A 34 -1.88 -23.63 -10.93
N PHE A 35 -1.79 -24.43 -9.86
CA PHE A 35 -1.66 -23.92 -8.49
C PHE A 35 -0.22 -24.03 -8.03
N CYS A 36 0.35 -22.92 -7.61
CA CYS A 36 1.74 -22.82 -7.20
C CYS A 36 1.86 -22.74 -5.68
N HIS A 37 2.76 -23.53 -5.09
CA HIS A 37 3.24 -23.40 -3.72
C HIS A 37 4.74 -23.15 -3.75
N THR A 38 5.14 -21.95 -3.36
CA THR A 38 6.55 -21.56 -3.27
C THR A 38 7.01 -21.48 -1.83
N THR A 39 8.22 -21.98 -1.58
CA THR A 39 8.93 -21.94 -0.31
C THR A 39 10.27 -21.23 -0.50
N VAL A 40 10.51 -20.17 0.25
CA VAL A 40 11.79 -19.44 0.28
C VAL A 40 12.45 -19.70 1.63
N LYS A 41 13.58 -20.41 1.61
CA LYS A 41 14.40 -20.69 2.80
C LYS A 41 15.72 -19.95 2.75
N SER A 42 16.09 -19.28 3.82
CA SER A 42 17.42 -18.70 3.96
C SER A 42 18.02 -18.97 5.33
N SER A 43 19.27 -19.45 5.35
CA SER A 43 20.04 -19.63 6.58
C SER A 43 21.13 -18.58 6.64
N VAL A 44 21.20 -17.85 7.75
CA VAL A 44 22.14 -16.75 7.95
C VAL A 44 22.81 -16.86 9.32
N VAL A 45 24.02 -16.32 9.41
CA VAL A 45 24.78 -16.25 10.66
C VAL A 45 25.26 -14.83 10.88
N ASN A 46 25.02 -14.31 12.09
CA ASN A 46 25.69 -13.11 12.57
C ASN A 46 27.17 -13.46 12.78
N SER A 47 28.04 -13.12 11.82
CA SER A 47 29.47 -13.42 11.87
C SER A 47 30.28 -12.28 12.49
N GLY A 48 29.62 -11.15 12.79
CA GLY A 48 30.24 -9.99 13.42
C GLY A 48 30.47 -10.21 14.92
N PRO A 49 31.34 -9.39 15.53
CA PRO A 49 31.64 -9.46 16.95
C PRO A 49 30.53 -8.85 17.83
N ASN A 50 29.56 -8.15 17.24
CA ASN A 50 28.50 -7.42 17.94
C ASN A 50 27.10 -7.98 17.63
N ALA A 51 26.16 -7.74 18.56
CA ALA A 51 24.75 -8.01 18.29
C ALA A 51 24.25 -7.07 17.18
N GLN A 52 23.50 -7.60 16.22
CA GLN A 52 22.98 -6.83 15.10
C GLN A 52 21.58 -7.30 14.71
N SER A 53 20.84 -6.41 14.06
CA SER A 53 19.54 -6.74 13.49
C SER A 53 19.72 -7.33 12.09
N ILE A 54 19.05 -8.45 11.85
CA ILE A 54 19.02 -9.17 10.59
C ILE A 54 17.62 -9.01 9.99
N GLY A 55 17.55 -8.35 8.83
CA GLY A 55 16.32 -8.30 8.04
C GLY A 55 16.15 -9.55 7.16
N PHE A 56 14.91 -9.97 6.93
CA PHE A 56 14.52 -10.91 5.89
C PHE A 56 13.41 -10.27 5.03
N ASN A 57 13.74 -9.93 3.79
CA ASN A 57 12.86 -9.28 2.83
C ASN A 57 12.68 -10.14 1.58
N VAL A 58 11.45 -10.48 1.21
CA VAL A 58 11.13 -11.28 0.02
C VAL A 58 10.04 -10.57 -0.77
N GLN A 59 10.22 -10.45 -2.09
CA GLN A 59 9.15 -9.99 -2.98
C GLN A 59 8.34 -11.19 -3.47
N ILE A 60 7.03 -11.15 -3.28
CA ILE A 60 6.08 -12.19 -3.71
C ILE A 60 5.07 -11.59 -4.70
N PRO A 61 4.52 -12.37 -5.63
CA PRO A 61 3.46 -11.89 -6.54
C PRO A 61 2.28 -11.29 -5.78
N LYS A 62 1.68 -10.19 -6.27
CA LYS A 62 0.53 -9.53 -5.62
C LYS A 62 -0.70 -10.45 -5.45
N ARG A 63 -0.80 -11.46 -6.31
CA ARG A 63 -1.87 -12.48 -6.27
C ARG A 63 -1.50 -13.69 -5.42
N ALA A 64 -0.25 -13.75 -4.95
CA ALA A 64 0.15 -14.75 -4.00
C ALA A 64 -0.32 -14.36 -2.60
N PHE A 65 -0.60 -15.37 -1.78
CA PHE A 65 -0.94 -15.18 -0.38
C PHE A 65 0.04 -15.98 0.47
N ILE A 66 0.46 -15.38 1.57
CA ILE A 66 1.35 -16.02 2.54
C ILE A 66 0.52 -17.02 3.34
N THR A 67 0.94 -18.28 3.33
CA THR A 67 0.27 -19.36 4.08
C THR A 67 0.96 -19.68 5.38
N ASN A 68 2.29 -19.57 5.42
CA ASN A 68 3.06 -19.84 6.61
C ASN A 68 4.39 -19.07 6.57
N PHE A 69 4.88 -18.71 7.74
CA PHE A 69 6.22 -18.18 7.93
C PHE A 69 6.79 -18.78 9.21
N THR A 70 7.97 -19.38 9.10
CA THR A 70 8.71 -19.86 10.25
C THR A 70 10.07 -19.19 10.33
N MET A 71 10.50 -18.95 11.56
CA MET A 71 11.82 -18.41 11.84
C MET A 71 12.42 -19.20 12.99
N ASN A 72 13.55 -19.85 12.74
CA ASN A 72 14.33 -20.54 13.77
C ASN A 72 15.49 -19.65 14.20
N VAL A 73 15.58 -19.30 15.48
CA VAL A 73 16.71 -18.53 16.05
C VAL A 73 17.40 -19.40 17.08
N ASN A 74 18.61 -19.90 16.77
CA ASN A 74 19.40 -20.75 17.68
C ASN A 74 18.64 -21.97 18.25
N GLY A 75 17.70 -22.55 17.49
CA GLY A 75 16.89 -23.70 17.91
C GLY A 75 15.46 -23.36 18.31
N ILE A 76 15.13 -22.08 18.47
CA ILE A 76 13.82 -21.61 18.90
C ILE A 76 12.95 -21.29 17.69
N MET A 77 11.81 -21.98 17.59
CA MET A 77 10.87 -21.85 16.48
C MET A 77 9.81 -20.78 16.74
N PHE A 78 9.75 -19.81 15.83
CA PHE A 78 8.67 -18.85 15.70
C PHE A 78 7.79 -19.23 14.53
N VAL A 79 6.48 -19.28 14.73
CA VAL A 79 5.51 -19.70 13.71
C VAL A 79 4.49 -18.59 13.48
N GLY A 80 4.28 -18.26 12.21
CA GLY A 80 3.25 -17.34 11.75
C GLY A 80 1.88 -18.01 11.72
N SER A 81 0.87 -17.36 12.29
CA SER A 81 -0.53 -17.77 12.18
C SER A 81 -1.37 -16.63 11.63
N VAL A 82 -2.27 -16.93 10.68
CA VAL A 82 -3.19 -15.94 10.13
C VAL A 82 -4.32 -15.70 11.13
N LYS A 83 -4.53 -14.44 11.48
CA LYS A 83 -5.61 -14.00 12.38
C LYS A 83 -6.34 -12.80 11.78
N GLU A 84 -7.53 -12.50 12.31
CA GLU A 84 -8.18 -11.22 11.99
C GLU A 84 -7.24 -10.06 12.29
N LYS A 85 -7.19 -9.06 11.42
CA LYS A 85 -6.24 -7.95 11.50
C LYS A 85 -6.31 -7.17 12.82
N THR A 86 -7.49 -6.98 13.39
CA THR A 86 -7.70 -6.32 14.69
C THR A 86 -7.17 -7.18 15.84
N VAL A 87 -7.49 -8.47 15.83
CA VAL A 87 -7.04 -9.46 16.80
C VAL A 87 -5.52 -9.62 16.75
N ALA A 88 -4.94 -9.78 15.56
CA ALA A 88 -3.49 -9.84 15.34
C ALA A 88 -2.77 -8.61 15.91
N ARG A 89 -3.32 -7.40 15.70
CA ARG A 89 -2.77 -6.16 16.27
C ARG A 89 -2.83 -6.14 17.79
N ASN A 90 -3.95 -6.57 18.37
CA ASN A 90 -4.12 -6.62 19.82
C ASN A 90 -3.19 -7.65 20.46
N LEU A 91 -3.10 -8.85 19.89
CA LEU A 91 -2.18 -9.90 20.36
C LEU A 91 -0.72 -9.49 20.20
N TYR A 92 -0.35 -8.86 19.08
CA TYR A 92 0.96 -8.26 18.89
C TYR A 92 1.26 -7.21 19.97
N ALA A 93 0.32 -6.31 20.26
CA ALA A 93 0.49 -5.32 21.31
C ALA A 93 0.62 -5.94 22.71
N GLN A 94 -0.15 -6.99 23.02
CA GLN A 94 -0.06 -7.74 24.26
C GLN A 94 1.26 -8.51 24.39
N ALA A 95 1.72 -9.14 23.30
CA ALA A 95 2.99 -9.84 23.24
C ALA A 95 4.13 -8.84 23.52
N ARG A 96 4.13 -7.68 22.84
CA ARG A 96 5.07 -6.58 23.13
C ARG A 96 5.00 -6.11 24.58
N ALA A 97 3.81 -5.89 25.14
CA ALA A 97 3.64 -5.45 26.53
C ALA A 97 4.17 -6.48 27.54
N ARG A 98 4.12 -7.78 27.20
CA ARG A 98 4.65 -8.89 28.00
C ARG A 98 6.13 -9.18 27.75
N GLY A 99 6.79 -8.38 26.90
CA GLY A 99 8.18 -8.60 26.47
C GLY A 99 8.36 -9.92 25.71
N LYS A 100 7.30 -10.40 25.05
CA LYS A 100 7.32 -11.55 24.16
C LYS A 100 7.69 -11.10 22.76
N ALA A 101 8.43 -11.97 22.12
CA ALA A 101 8.75 -11.90 20.72
C ALA A 101 7.47 -11.97 19.85
N ALA A 102 7.15 -10.91 19.09
CA ALA A 102 6.08 -10.93 18.09
C ALA A 102 6.43 -10.10 16.85
N GLY A 103 5.98 -10.56 15.67
CA GLY A 103 6.10 -9.85 14.39
C GLY A 103 4.74 -9.63 13.73
N LEU A 104 4.52 -8.45 13.14
CA LEU A 104 3.31 -8.13 12.38
C LEU A 104 3.68 -7.78 10.93
N VAL A 105 3.24 -8.62 10.00
CA VAL A 105 3.53 -8.46 8.56
C VAL A 105 2.49 -7.54 7.93
N ARG A 106 2.94 -6.63 7.04
CA ARG A 106 2.07 -5.75 6.25
C ARG A 106 2.41 -5.86 4.77
N ALA A 107 1.39 -5.96 3.93
CA ALA A 107 1.50 -5.86 2.48
C ALA A 107 1.55 -4.38 2.01
N ASN A 108 2.29 -4.10 0.93
CA ASN A 108 2.40 -2.80 0.26
C ASN A 108 1.97 -2.93 -1.23
N SER A 109 1.65 -1.81 -1.88
CA SER A 109 0.93 -1.72 -3.16
C SER A 109 1.81 -1.63 -4.43
N GLN A 110 2.49 -2.71 -4.81
CA GLN A 110 3.12 -2.88 -6.14
C GLN A 110 2.70 -4.24 -6.75
N ASP A 111 3.05 -4.54 -8.01
CA ASP A 111 2.74 -5.82 -8.68
C ASP A 111 3.34 -7.05 -7.96
N MET A 112 4.38 -6.80 -7.16
CA MET A 112 4.88 -7.69 -6.13
C MET A 112 4.64 -7.05 -4.76
N GLU A 113 4.23 -7.84 -3.78
CA GLU A 113 4.21 -7.45 -2.37
C GLU A 113 5.56 -7.75 -1.73
N THR A 114 6.06 -6.87 -0.86
CA THR A 114 7.29 -7.17 -0.10
C THR A 114 6.93 -7.69 1.28
N PHE A 115 7.23 -8.95 1.54
CA PHE A 115 7.33 -9.50 2.89
C PHE A 115 8.57 -8.94 3.58
N LYS A 116 8.43 -8.40 4.80
CA LYS A 116 9.56 -7.89 5.59
C LYS A 116 9.44 -8.32 7.04
N THR A 117 10.53 -8.82 7.60
CA THR A 117 10.70 -9.08 9.03
C THR A 117 12.13 -8.77 9.46
N GLU A 118 12.35 -8.49 10.74
CA GLU A 118 13.65 -8.14 11.30
C GLU A 118 13.81 -8.78 12.68
N VAL A 119 14.99 -9.34 12.95
CA VAL A 119 15.30 -9.99 14.22
C VAL A 119 16.65 -9.52 14.75
N HIS A 120 16.71 -9.13 16.02
CA HIS A 120 17.95 -8.70 16.67
C HIS A 120 18.62 -9.87 17.36
N VAL A 121 19.87 -10.16 17.03
CA VAL A 121 20.56 -11.39 17.46
C VAL A 121 22.00 -11.13 17.90
N PRO A 122 22.50 -11.85 18.94
CA PRO A 122 23.87 -11.74 19.39
C PRO A 122 24.88 -12.31 18.37
N PRO A 123 26.19 -12.03 18.55
CA PRO A 123 27.27 -12.62 17.76
C PRO A 123 27.17 -14.14 17.68
N GLY A 124 27.49 -14.72 16.53
CA GLY A 124 27.48 -16.17 16.31
C GLY A 124 26.10 -16.80 16.16
N SER A 125 25.02 -16.03 16.29
CA SER A 125 23.66 -16.56 16.17
C SER A 125 23.39 -17.08 14.76
N LYS A 126 22.76 -18.26 14.70
CA LYS A 126 22.29 -18.90 13.47
C LYS A 126 20.77 -18.73 13.38
N ILE A 127 20.32 -18.24 12.22
CA ILE A 127 18.91 -17.97 11.94
C ILE A 127 18.53 -18.67 10.66
N GLU A 128 17.37 -19.32 10.66
CA GLU A 128 16.75 -19.94 9.48
C GLU A 128 15.37 -19.32 9.27
N PHE A 129 15.18 -18.66 8.14
CA PHE A 129 13.92 -18.12 7.70
C PHE A 129 13.29 -19.08 6.69
N GLU A 130 12.01 -19.35 6.81
CA GLU A 130 11.25 -20.13 5.85
C GLU A 130 9.87 -19.48 5.62
N LEU A 131 9.66 -18.98 4.41
CA LEU A 131 8.42 -18.35 3.98
C LEU A 131 7.71 -19.25 2.97
N HIS A 132 6.44 -19.53 3.21
CA HIS A 132 5.57 -20.22 2.28
C HIS A 132 4.50 -19.28 1.76
N TYR A 133 4.35 -19.24 0.45
CA TYR A 133 3.24 -18.55 -0.19
C TYR A 133 2.70 -19.39 -1.34
N GLN A 134 1.44 -19.16 -1.67
CA GLN A 134 0.74 -19.87 -2.72
C GLN A 134 0.10 -18.90 -3.69
N GLU A 135 -0.03 -19.31 -4.94
CA GLU A 135 -0.59 -18.49 -6.02
C GLU A 135 -1.39 -19.36 -6.97
N MET A 136 -2.57 -18.87 -7.36
CA MET A 136 -3.29 -19.40 -8.52
C MET A 136 -2.73 -18.73 -9.78
N MET A 137 -2.09 -19.51 -10.65
CA MET A 137 -1.53 -18.98 -11.89
C MET A 137 -2.63 -18.53 -12.85
N GLN A 138 -2.34 -17.48 -13.62
CA GLN A 138 -3.25 -17.00 -14.66
C GLN A 138 -2.61 -17.11 -16.02
N ARG A 139 -3.37 -17.67 -16.97
CA ARG A 139 -2.96 -17.72 -18.36
C ARG A 139 -3.17 -16.36 -19.02
N LYS A 140 -2.11 -15.82 -19.62
CA LYS A 140 -2.15 -14.57 -20.37
C LYS A 140 -1.33 -14.73 -21.64
N LEU A 141 -1.84 -14.24 -22.76
CA LEU A 141 -1.15 -14.31 -24.06
C LEU A 141 -0.68 -15.73 -24.40
N GLY A 142 -1.45 -16.73 -23.99
CA GLY A 142 -1.20 -18.12 -24.33
C GLY A 142 -0.35 -18.90 -23.33
N PHE A 143 0.21 -18.28 -22.28
CA PHE A 143 1.12 -18.95 -21.35
C PHE A 143 0.81 -18.62 -19.89
N TYR A 144 1.23 -19.51 -18.99
CA TYR A 144 1.38 -19.24 -17.56
C TYR A 144 2.80 -18.75 -17.30
N GLU A 145 2.94 -17.67 -16.55
CA GLU A 145 4.23 -17.08 -16.20
C GLU A 145 4.41 -17.20 -14.68
N HIS A 146 5.39 -18.00 -14.24
CA HIS A 146 5.78 -18.10 -12.83
C HIS A 146 7.04 -17.27 -12.59
N SER A 147 6.89 -16.19 -11.84
CA SER A 147 7.98 -15.24 -11.54
C SER A 147 8.45 -15.37 -10.10
N LEU A 148 9.76 -15.60 -9.92
CA LEU A 148 10.42 -15.69 -8.63
C LEU A 148 11.42 -14.54 -8.50
N TYR A 149 11.23 -13.66 -7.52
CA TYR A 149 12.21 -12.61 -7.26
C TYR A 149 13.36 -13.16 -6.40
N LEU A 150 14.55 -13.23 -6.98
CA LEU A 150 15.74 -13.77 -6.34
C LEU A 150 16.66 -12.64 -5.90
N GLN A 151 16.93 -12.54 -4.60
CA GLN A 151 17.85 -11.53 -4.08
C GLN A 151 18.54 -11.98 -2.79
N PRO A 152 19.45 -12.98 -2.82
CA PRO A 152 20.20 -13.41 -1.64
C PRO A 152 20.99 -12.29 -0.94
N GLY A 153 21.24 -11.16 -1.61
CA GLY A 153 21.89 -9.95 -1.06
C GLY A 153 23.40 -10.06 -0.89
N ARG A 154 23.94 -11.25 -0.63
CA ARG A 154 25.38 -11.54 -0.53
C ARG A 154 25.72 -12.83 -1.26
N LEU A 155 27.02 -13.06 -1.49
CA LEU A 155 27.51 -14.35 -1.99
C LEU A 155 27.17 -15.47 -1.01
N VAL A 156 26.70 -16.59 -1.56
CA VAL A 156 26.31 -17.76 -0.79
C VAL A 156 27.28 -18.90 -1.14
N PRO A 157 27.80 -19.66 -0.15
CA PRO A 157 28.75 -20.75 -0.38
C PRO A 157 28.30 -21.75 -1.45
N HIS A 158 29.29 -22.42 -2.06
CA HIS A 158 29.07 -23.39 -3.12
C HIS A 158 28.03 -24.46 -2.72
N ALA A 159 27.16 -24.84 -3.66
CA ALA A 159 26.05 -25.80 -3.48
C ALA A 159 24.97 -25.40 -2.45
N SER A 160 24.96 -24.14 -1.98
CA SER A 160 23.98 -23.66 -1.00
C SER A 160 22.99 -22.62 -1.56
N VAL A 161 23.10 -22.29 -2.85
CA VAL A 161 22.03 -21.64 -3.63
C VAL A 161 21.32 -22.67 -4.49
N SER A 162 20.00 -22.76 -4.36
CA SER A 162 19.21 -23.57 -5.29
C SER A 162 17.85 -22.93 -5.56
N VAL A 163 17.46 -22.93 -6.82
CA VAL A 163 16.10 -22.65 -7.24
C VAL A 163 15.60 -23.89 -7.99
N ASP A 164 14.57 -24.53 -7.45
CA ASP A 164 13.99 -25.75 -7.99
C ASP A 164 12.49 -25.50 -8.23
N VAL A 165 12.05 -25.58 -9.49
CA VAL A 165 10.63 -25.44 -9.88
C VAL A 165 10.15 -26.76 -10.44
N TYR A 166 9.25 -27.41 -9.72
CA TYR A 166 8.59 -28.65 -10.11
C TYR A 166 7.22 -28.31 -10.67
N ILE A 167 6.91 -28.81 -11.86
CA ILE A 167 5.62 -28.66 -12.52
C ILE A 167 5.03 -30.04 -12.72
N TYR A 168 3.78 -30.23 -12.29
CA TYR A 168 2.98 -31.40 -12.58
C TYR A 168 1.60 -30.95 -13.10
N GLU A 169 1.29 -31.36 -14.33
CA GLU A 169 0.04 -31.04 -15.01
C GLU A 169 -0.63 -32.35 -15.45
N PRO A 170 -1.76 -32.75 -14.83
CA PRO A 170 -2.44 -34.00 -15.15
C PRO A 170 -2.78 -34.14 -16.65
N SER A 171 -3.20 -33.04 -17.27
CA SER A 171 -3.54 -32.96 -18.70
C SER A 171 -2.31 -33.00 -19.62
N GLY A 172 -1.10 -32.84 -19.07
CA GLY A 172 0.16 -32.78 -19.79
C GLY A 172 0.65 -31.36 -20.07
N ILE A 173 1.95 -31.25 -20.34
CA ILE A 173 2.67 -29.99 -20.60
C ILE A 173 2.87 -29.85 -22.11
N ALA A 174 2.37 -28.79 -22.72
CA ALA A 174 2.52 -28.50 -24.15
C ALA A 174 3.87 -27.86 -24.45
N SER A 175 4.31 -26.93 -23.60
CA SER A 175 5.58 -26.23 -23.73
C SER A 175 6.06 -25.74 -22.37
N VAL A 176 7.38 -25.65 -22.20
CA VAL A 176 8.02 -25.05 -21.02
C VAL A 176 9.34 -24.42 -21.43
N GLU A 177 9.58 -23.20 -20.98
CA GLU A 177 10.77 -22.42 -21.28
C GLU A 177 11.21 -21.58 -20.07
N THR A 178 12.49 -21.22 -20.05
CA THR A 178 13.10 -20.39 -19.00
C THR A 178 13.72 -19.15 -19.63
N PRO A 179 12.94 -18.07 -19.87
CA PRO A 179 13.46 -16.86 -20.48
C PRO A 179 14.52 -16.19 -19.58
N ASN A 180 15.49 -15.52 -20.20
CA ASN A 180 16.64 -14.86 -19.54
C ASN A 180 16.26 -13.57 -18.80
N THR A 181 15.29 -13.66 -17.90
CA THR A 181 14.71 -12.54 -17.14
C THR A 181 15.58 -12.09 -15.95
N LEU A 182 16.48 -12.97 -15.47
CA LEU A 182 17.43 -12.65 -14.40
C LEU A 182 18.65 -11.84 -14.91
N GLY A 183 18.74 -11.64 -16.23
CA GLY A 183 19.81 -10.91 -16.90
C GLY A 183 20.79 -11.81 -17.66
N GLU A 184 21.48 -11.22 -18.64
CA GLU A 184 22.41 -11.91 -19.55
C GLU A 184 23.52 -12.70 -18.84
N HIS A 185 23.92 -12.24 -17.65
CA HIS A 185 24.93 -12.91 -16.82
C HIS A 185 24.57 -14.37 -16.48
N PHE A 186 23.27 -14.70 -16.40
CA PHE A 186 22.79 -16.03 -16.04
C PHE A 186 22.17 -16.79 -17.22
N SER A 187 22.36 -16.29 -18.45
CA SER A 187 21.83 -16.89 -19.68
C SER A 187 22.26 -18.36 -19.80
N GLY A 188 21.29 -19.25 -20.04
CA GLY A 188 21.52 -20.69 -20.22
C GLY A 188 21.96 -21.47 -18.97
N MET A 189 21.97 -20.85 -17.77
CA MET A 189 22.36 -21.55 -16.53
C MET A 189 21.23 -22.37 -15.90
N ALA A 190 19.97 -22.07 -16.24
CA ALA A 190 18.82 -22.88 -15.83
C ALA A 190 18.79 -24.19 -16.62
N LYS A 191 18.76 -25.32 -15.92
CA LYS A 191 18.60 -26.65 -16.53
C LYS A 191 17.13 -27.04 -16.47
N LEU A 192 16.55 -27.37 -17.61
CA LEU A 192 15.18 -27.83 -17.76
C LEU A 192 15.18 -29.30 -18.13
N THR A 193 14.46 -30.13 -17.38
CA THR A 193 14.09 -31.49 -17.75
C THR A 193 12.58 -31.59 -17.81
N SER A 194 12.02 -32.20 -18.86
CA SER A 194 10.58 -32.33 -19.05
C SER A 194 10.19 -33.70 -19.56
N SER A 195 9.06 -34.21 -19.08
CA SER A 195 8.32 -35.37 -19.59
C SER A 195 6.95 -34.91 -20.13
N LYS A 196 6.04 -35.85 -20.41
CA LYS A 196 4.68 -35.55 -20.87
C LYS A 196 3.90 -34.66 -19.89
N ASP A 197 4.02 -34.94 -18.60
CA ASP A 197 3.19 -34.42 -17.52
C ASP A 197 3.99 -33.66 -16.43
N LYS A 198 5.33 -33.73 -16.50
CA LYS A 198 6.21 -33.13 -15.49
C LYS A 198 7.27 -32.25 -16.13
N ALA A 199 7.64 -31.18 -15.44
CA ALA A 199 8.86 -30.45 -15.74
C ALA A 199 9.59 -30.11 -14.45
N HIS A 200 10.92 -30.06 -14.53
CA HIS A 200 11.78 -29.63 -13.43
C HIS A 200 12.80 -28.63 -13.97
N VAL A 201 12.72 -27.41 -13.45
CA VAL A 201 13.70 -26.36 -13.72
C VAL A 201 14.61 -26.22 -12.51
N VAL A 202 15.91 -26.29 -12.76
CA VAL A 202 16.96 -26.18 -11.74
C VAL A 202 17.91 -25.05 -12.08
N PHE A 203 18.07 -24.11 -11.15
CA PHE A 203 19.10 -23.07 -11.21
C PHE A 203 19.98 -23.13 -9.96
N LYS A 204 21.26 -23.50 -10.16
CA LYS A 204 22.24 -23.76 -9.08
C LYS A 204 23.59 -23.11 -9.44
N PRO A 205 23.71 -21.79 -9.37
CA PRO A 205 24.94 -21.08 -9.76
C PRO A 205 26.08 -21.33 -8.76
N SER A 206 27.29 -21.54 -9.29
CA SER A 206 28.50 -21.65 -8.49
C SER A 206 28.87 -20.33 -7.81
N LEU A 207 29.75 -20.36 -6.80
CA LEU A 207 30.20 -19.14 -6.12
C LEU A 207 30.83 -18.13 -7.08
N GLN A 208 31.55 -18.59 -8.12
CA GLN A 208 32.14 -17.73 -9.13
C GLN A 208 31.07 -17.09 -10.03
N GLN A 209 30.06 -17.88 -10.45
CA GLN A 209 28.93 -17.40 -11.25
C GLN A 209 28.03 -16.43 -10.48
N GLN A 210 28.05 -16.43 -9.15
CA GLN A 210 27.33 -15.46 -8.34
C GLN A 210 28.02 -14.10 -8.30
N ARG A 211 29.31 -13.99 -8.58
CA ARG A 211 30.05 -12.74 -8.42
C ARG A 211 29.65 -11.73 -9.49
N LYS A 212 29.40 -10.49 -9.07
CA LYS A 212 29.15 -9.36 -9.99
C LYS A 212 30.41 -8.90 -10.74
N CYS A 213 31.59 -9.22 -10.20
CA CYS A 213 32.90 -8.84 -10.70
C CYS A 213 33.97 -9.74 -10.06
N GLU A 214 35.17 -9.82 -10.64
CA GLU A 214 36.20 -10.81 -10.25
C GLU A 214 36.52 -10.81 -8.74
N ASN A 215 36.51 -9.65 -8.07
CA ASN A 215 36.96 -9.49 -6.67
C ASN A 215 35.91 -8.91 -5.69
N CYS A 216 34.64 -8.77 -6.06
CA CYS A 216 33.62 -8.24 -5.14
C CYS A 216 32.94 -9.34 -4.29
N THR A 217 32.47 -8.92 -3.11
CA THR A 217 31.69 -9.72 -2.16
C THR A 217 30.18 -9.66 -2.41
N THR A 218 29.76 -8.93 -3.45
CA THR A 218 28.36 -8.72 -3.83
C THR A 218 27.89 -9.78 -4.82
N SER A 219 26.67 -10.29 -4.61
CA SER A 219 26.01 -11.22 -5.53
C SER A 219 25.43 -10.47 -6.73
N ALA A 220 25.54 -11.07 -7.91
CA ALA A 220 24.86 -10.65 -9.14
C ALA A 220 23.41 -11.16 -9.20
N ILE A 221 23.01 -12.09 -8.31
CA ILE A 221 21.63 -12.57 -8.22
C ILE A 221 20.78 -11.47 -7.57
N ASP A 222 20.19 -10.63 -8.39
CA ASP A 222 19.19 -9.62 -8.00
C ASP A 222 18.27 -9.37 -9.18
N GLY A 223 17.10 -10.00 -9.17
CA GLY A 223 16.13 -9.87 -10.26
C GLY A 223 15.08 -10.97 -10.30
N ILE A 224 14.35 -11.03 -11.41
CA ILE A 224 13.24 -11.97 -11.59
C ILE A 224 13.72 -13.19 -12.36
N PHE A 225 13.54 -14.38 -11.78
CA PHE A 225 13.69 -15.66 -12.45
C PHE A 225 12.32 -16.14 -12.90
N THR A 226 12.14 -16.34 -14.20
CA THR A 226 10.83 -16.67 -14.79
C THR A 226 10.84 -18.06 -15.41
N VAL A 227 9.79 -18.83 -15.13
CA VAL A 227 9.45 -20.06 -15.86
C VAL A 227 8.13 -19.83 -16.58
N LYS A 228 8.11 -20.03 -17.90
CA LYS A 228 6.90 -19.94 -18.71
C LYS A 228 6.52 -21.33 -19.20
N TYR A 229 5.24 -21.66 -19.16
CA TYR A 229 4.76 -22.93 -19.69
C TYR A 229 3.31 -22.82 -20.16
N ASP A 230 2.85 -23.80 -20.92
CA ASP A 230 1.43 -24.03 -21.20
C ASP A 230 1.14 -25.54 -21.18
N VAL A 231 -0.14 -25.86 -21.12
CA VAL A 231 -0.66 -27.24 -20.98
C VAL A 231 -1.21 -27.76 -22.30
N LEU A 232 -1.25 -29.09 -22.44
CA LEU A 232 -1.93 -29.75 -23.55
C LEU A 232 -3.45 -29.56 -23.40
N ARG A 233 -4.12 -29.33 -24.53
CA ARG A 233 -5.56 -29.02 -24.59
C ARG A 233 -6.20 -29.86 -25.69
N ASP A 234 -6.58 -31.08 -25.34
CA ASP A 234 -7.13 -32.04 -26.30
C ASP A 234 -8.61 -31.79 -26.60
N SER A 235 -9.30 -30.99 -25.77
CA SER A 235 -10.73 -30.69 -25.91
C SER A 235 -11.04 -29.20 -25.74
N ASN A 236 -11.89 -28.68 -26.63
CA ASN A 236 -12.46 -27.34 -26.50
C ASN A 236 -13.51 -27.23 -25.38
N ALA A 237 -13.96 -28.35 -24.80
CA ALA A 237 -14.88 -28.36 -23.65
C ALA A 237 -14.20 -27.95 -22.33
N GLY A 238 -12.87 -27.82 -22.33
CA GLY A 238 -12.08 -27.52 -21.15
C GLY A 238 -11.74 -28.77 -20.33
N GLU A 239 -11.13 -28.55 -19.18
CA GLU A 239 -10.61 -29.57 -18.28
C GLU A 239 -11.30 -29.45 -16.93
N LEU A 240 -11.93 -30.52 -16.46
CA LEU A 240 -12.57 -30.58 -15.15
C LEU A 240 -11.71 -31.44 -14.23
N HIS A 241 -11.17 -30.81 -13.19
CA HIS A 241 -10.36 -31.50 -12.18
C HIS A 241 -11.15 -31.56 -10.87
N VAL A 242 -11.23 -32.74 -10.27
CA VAL A 242 -11.88 -32.93 -8.97
C VAL A 242 -10.87 -33.55 -8.02
N SER A 243 -10.67 -32.93 -6.86
CA SER A 243 -9.69 -33.34 -5.86
C SER A 243 -10.05 -32.78 -4.49
N ASP A 244 -9.85 -33.56 -3.42
CA ASP A 244 -10.09 -33.13 -2.03
C ASP A 244 -11.52 -32.56 -1.80
N GLY A 245 -12.53 -33.18 -2.41
CA GLY A 245 -13.94 -32.78 -2.31
C GLY A 245 -14.30 -31.45 -3.01
N HIS A 246 -13.40 -30.91 -3.81
CA HIS A 246 -13.59 -29.68 -4.57
C HIS A 246 -13.33 -29.92 -6.06
N PHE A 247 -13.90 -29.07 -6.91
CA PHE A 247 -13.62 -29.11 -8.34
C PHE A 247 -13.07 -27.77 -8.83
N VAL A 248 -12.32 -27.85 -9.93
CA VAL A 248 -11.88 -26.71 -10.73
C VAL A 248 -12.06 -27.07 -12.20
N HIS A 249 -12.82 -26.25 -12.92
CA HIS A 249 -13.03 -26.32 -14.36
C HIS A 249 -12.22 -25.23 -15.04
N PHE A 250 -11.20 -25.63 -15.79
CA PHE A 250 -10.40 -24.76 -16.66
C PHE A 250 -11.01 -24.74 -18.06
N PHE A 251 -11.46 -23.58 -18.53
CA PHE A 251 -12.07 -23.43 -19.85
C PHE A 251 -11.27 -22.44 -20.69
N ALA A 252 -10.55 -22.96 -21.69
CA ALA A 252 -9.79 -22.18 -22.66
C ALA A 252 -9.78 -22.89 -24.02
N PRO A 253 -10.88 -22.81 -24.79
CA PRO A 253 -10.93 -23.39 -26.12
C PRO A 253 -9.91 -22.73 -27.06
N ALA A 254 -9.42 -23.53 -28.00
CA ALA A 254 -8.47 -23.13 -29.03
C ALA A 254 -9.08 -23.23 -30.43
N ASN A 255 -8.38 -22.66 -31.42
CA ASN A 255 -8.74 -22.73 -32.84
C ASN A 255 -10.13 -22.15 -33.19
N LEU A 256 -10.57 -21.12 -32.46
CA LEU A 256 -11.77 -20.36 -32.76
C LEU A 256 -11.42 -19.08 -33.54
N SER A 257 -12.30 -18.68 -34.45
CA SER A 257 -12.17 -17.41 -35.15
C SER A 257 -12.47 -16.23 -34.21
N PRO A 258 -11.65 -15.16 -34.22
CA PRO A 258 -11.95 -13.96 -33.45
C PRO A 258 -13.28 -13.32 -33.84
N LEU A 259 -14.02 -12.85 -32.84
CA LEU A 259 -15.21 -12.03 -33.02
C LEU A 259 -14.80 -10.62 -33.48
N PRO A 260 -15.50 -10.03 -34.45
CA PRO A 260 -15.34 -8.62 -34.79
C PRO A 260 -15.53 -7.74 -33.55
N LYS A 261 -14.76 -6.65 -33.42
CA LYS A 261 -14.87 -5.72 -32.28
C LYS A 261 -15.22 -4.30 -32.70
N ASN A 262 -16.03 -3.64 -31.88
CA ASN A 262 -16.31 -2.22 -31.96
C ASN A 262 -15.61 -1.52 -30.80
N ILE A 263 -14.52 -0.80 -31.08
CA ILE A 263 -13.64 -0.24 -30.05
C ILE A 263 -13.57 1.29 -30.09
N VAL A 264 -13.83 1.94 -28.96
CA VAL A 264 -13.58 3.37 -28.81
C VAL A 264 -12.39 3.59 -27.89
N PHE A 265 -11.33 4.20 -28.44
CA PHE A 265 -10.15 4.59 -27.65
C PHE A 265 -10.40 5.96 -27.04
N VAL A 266 -10.36 6.05 -25.71
CA VAL A 266 -10.59 7.28 -24.95
C VAL A 266 -9.26 7.70 -24.33
N ILE A 267 -8.62 8.72 -24.89
CA ILE A 267 -7.23 9.09 -24.58
C ILE A 267 -7.20 10.43 -23.85
N ASP A 268 -6.64 10.44 -22.65
CA ASP A 268 -6.38 11.65 -21.90
C ASP A 268 -5.27 12.47 -22.56
N VAL A 269 -5.55 13.75 -22.79
CA VAL A 269 -4.63 14.72 -23.38
C VAL A 269 -4.53 15.97 -22.51
N SER A 270 -4.71 15.81 -21.21
CA SER A 270 -4.52 16.85 -20.20
C SER A 270 -3.06 17.30 -20.10
N GLY A 271 -2.81 18.44 -19.45
CA GLY A 271 -1.45 18.98 -19.31
C GLY A 271 -0.46 18.04 -18.61
N SER A 272 -0.93 17.15 -17.74
CA SER A 272 -0.08 16.15 -17.04
C SER A 272 0.53 15.13 -17.98
N MET A 273 -0.13 14.81 -19.10
CA MET A 273 0.34 13.85 -20.09
C MET A 273 1.57 14.35 -20.88
N TRP A 274 1.95 15.63 -20.75
CA TRP A 274 3.06 16.22 -21.48
C TRP A 274 4.38 15.43 -21.34
N GLY A 275 5.15 15.37 -22.42
CA GLY A 275 6.46 14.73 -22.45
C GLY A 275 6.40 13.22 -22.74
N VAL A 276 7.06 12.42 -21.91
CA VAL A 276 7.29 10.99 -22.16
C VAL A 276 5.99 10.18 -22.14
N LYS A 277 5.04 10.50 -21.25
CA LYS A 277 3.74 9.79 -21.12
C LYS A 277 2.93 9.85 -22.41
N MET A 278 2.72 11.05 -22.96
CA MET A 278 2.04 11.19 -24.25
C MET A 278 2.83 10.52 -25.38
N LYS A 279 4.16 10.69 -25.43
CA LYS A 279 4.98 10.06 -26.48
C LYS A 279 4.81 8.54 -26.50
N GLN A 280 4.85 7.89 -25.34
CA GLN A 280 4.67 6.43 -25.22
C GLN A 280 3.24 6.01 -25.52
N THR A 281 2.25 6.81 -25.15
CA THR A 281 0.85 6.56 -25.49
C THR A 281 0.63 6.62 -27.00
N VAL A 282 1.17 7.64 -27.67
CA VAL A 282 1.13 7.78 -29.15
C VAL A 282 1.83 6.59 -29.82
N GLU A 283 3.01 6.20 -29.34
CA GLU A 283 3.76 5.07 -29.87
C GLU A 283 2.97 3.75 -29.75
N ALA A 284 2.40 3.47 -28.58
CA ALA A 284 1.58 2.28 -28.38
C ALA A 284 0.33 2.30 -29.27
N MET A 285 -0.36 3.44 -29.34
CA MET A 285 -1.57 3.60 -30.16
C MET A 285 -1.30 3.43 -31.65
N GLN A 286 -0.14 3.84 -32.16
CA GLN A 286 0.21 3.58 -33.56
C GLN A 286 0.27 2.08 -33.86
N THR A 287 0.86 1.28 -32.98
CA THR A 287 0.89 -0.18 -33.15
C THR A 287 -0.50 -0.80 -32.96
N ILE A 288 -1.25 -0.38 -31.94
CA ILE A 288 -2.60 -0.89 -31.68
C ILE A 288 -3.54 -0.69 -32.87
N LEU A 289 -3.43 0.45 -33.55
CA LEU A 289 -4.24 0.73 -34.74
C LEU A 289 -3.87 -0.15 -35.95
N ASP A 290 -2.63 -0.66 -36.05
CA ASP A 290 -2.25 -1.62 -37.10
C ASP A 290 -2.90 -2.99 -36.93
N ASP A 291 -3.27 -3.34 -35.69
CA ASP A 291 -3.90 -4.62 -35.37
C ASP A 291 -5.41 -4.65 -35.72
N LEU A 292 -5.99 -3.50 -36.12
CA LEU A 292 -7.39 -3.43 -36.51
C LEU A 292 -7.60 -4.00 -37.91
N THR A 293 -8.69 -4.75 -38.06
CA THR A 293 -9.08 -5.40 -39.32
C THR A 293 -10.28 -4.70 -39.97
N MET A 294 -10.57 -5.02 -41.24
CA MET A 294 -11.74 -4.49 -41.96
C MET A 294 -13.09 -4.86 -41.31
N ASP A 295 -13.13 -5.94 -40.52
CA ASP A 295 -14.32 -6.37 -39.80
C ASP A 295 -14.50 -5.61 -38.48
N ASP A 296 -13.44 -4.95 -37.99
CA ASP A 296 -13.48 -4.13 -36.79
C ASP A 296 -13.99 -2.72 -37.08
N TYR A 297 -14.68 -2.14 -36.11
CA TYR A 297 -15.11 -0.75 -36.14
C TYR A 297 -14.45 0.03 -35.01
N PHE A 298 -13.99 1.25 -35.27
CA PHE A 298 -13.33 2.04 -34.24
C PHE A 298 -13.58 3.54 -34.35
N SER A 299 -13.28 4.24 -33.27
CA SER A 299 -13.04 5.68 -33.27
C SER A 299 -12.15 6.07 -32.09
N ILE A 300 -11.67 7.30 -32.09
CA ILE A 300 -10.81 7.88 -31.07
C ILE A 300 -11.50 9.11 -30.49
N VAL A 301 -11.59 9.13 -29.17
CA VAL A 301 -12.01 10.28 -28.37
C VAL A 301 -10.79 10.74 -27.59
N ASP A 302 -10.31 11.94 -27.85
CA ASP A 302 -9.34 12.58 -26.96
C ASP A 302 -10.05 13.58 -26.05
N PHE A 303 -9.56 13.70 -24.82
CA PHE A 303 -10.20 14.58 -23.86
C PHE A 303 -9.21 15.30 -22.96
N ASN A 304 -9.54 16.54 -22.65
CA ASN A 304 -8.94 17.33 -21.59
C ASN A 304 -10.04 18.06 -20.83
N HIS A 305 -10.09 19.39 -20.85
CA HIS A 305 -11.26 20.16 -20.45
C HIS A 305 -12.39 20.11 -21.50
N ASN A 306 -12.04 19.85 -22.76
CA ASN A 306 -12.95 19.60 -23.87
C ASN A 306 -12.86 18.13 -24.30
N VAL A 307 -13.95 17.60 -24.85
CA VAL A 307 -13.99 16.27 -25.47
C VAL A 307 -14.02 16.44 -26.99
N ARG A 308 -13.13 15.76 -27.69
CA ARG A 308 -13.03 15.79 -29.16
C ARG A 308 -13.06 14.38 -29.71
N CYS A 309 -13.75 14.22 -30.83
CA CYS A 309 -13.81 12.97 -31.56
C CYS A 309 -13.02 13.12 -32.85
N TRP A 310 -12.11 12.18 -33.13
CA TRP A 310 -11.48 12.08 -34.45
C TRP A 310 -12.54 11.82 -35.54
N SER A 311 -13.46 10.89 -35.25
CA SER A 311 -14.65 10.62 -36.05
C SER A 311 -15.87 10.60 -35.13
N GLU A 312 -16.93 11.31 -35.52
CA GLU A 312 -18.20 11.38 -34.77
C GLU A 312 -18.99 10.05 -34.77
N GLU A 313 -18.64 9.15 -35.70
CA GLU A 313 -19.20 7.81 -35.89
C GLU A 313 -18.09 6.74 -35.90
N LEU A 314 -18.48 5.48 -35.71
CA LEU A 314 -17.55 4.37 -35.86
C LEU A 314 -17.23 4.13 -37.33
N VAL A 315 -15.95 3.97 -37.65
CA VAL A 315 -15.47 3.68 -39.01
C VAL A 315 -14.80 2.31 -39.05
N PRO A 316 -14.83 1.62 -40.21
CA PRO A 316 -14.15 0.32 -40.33
C PRO A 316 -12.63 0.48 -40.22
N GLY A 317 -11.96 -0.56 -39.71
CA GLY A 317 -10.49 -0.68 -39.58
C GLY A 317 -9.76 -0.83 -40.93
N SER A 318 -10.13 -0.02 -41.92
CA SER A 318 -9.46 0.01 -43.22
C SER A 318 -8.11 0.69 -43.15
N THR A 319 -7.20 0.31 -44.05
CA THR A 319 -5.85 0.90 -44.14
C THR A 319 -5.87 2.42 -44.30
N ILE A 320 -6.87 2.97 -45.00
CA ILE A 320 -7.06 4.41 -45.20
C ILE A 320 -7.46 5.08 -43.88
N GLN A 321 -8.50 4.57 -43.22
CA GLN A 321 -9.00 5.13 -41.94
C GLN A 321 -7.96 5.01 -40.82
N VAL A 322 -7.24 3.88 -40.75
CA VAL A 322 -6.13 3.66 -39.82
C VAL A 322 -5.01 4.68 -40.04
N ALA A 323 -4.64 4.96 -41.30
CA ALA A 323 -3.61 5.95 -41.61
C ALA A 323 -4.03 7.38 -41.19
N GLU A 324 -5.31 7.74 -41.39
CA GLU A 324 -5.86 9.04 -40.97
C GLU A 324 -5.91 9.16 -39.44
N ALA A 325 -6.35 8.12 -38.73
CA ALA A 325 -6.35 8.04 -37.28
C ALA A 325 -4.93 8.17 -36.68
N LYS A 326 -3.94 7.52 -37.30
CA LYS A 326 -2.53 7.64 -36.89
C LYS A 326 -2.02 9.07 -37.03
N LYS A 327 -2.35 9.73 -38.14
CA LYS A 327 -2.02 11.14 -38.36
C LYS A 327 -2.72 12.04 -37.33
N TYR A 328 -3.95 11.73 -36.95
CA TYR A 328 -4.66 12.45 -35.89
C TYR A 328 -3.91 12.36 -34.56
N ILE A 329 -3.61 11.14 -34.10
CA ILE A 329 -2.94 10.92 -32.80
C ILE A 329 -1.55 11.54 -32.73
N GLN A 330 -0.77 11.50 -33.83
CA GLN A 330 0.54 12.14 -33.91
C GLN A 330 0.51 13.65 -33.68
N ASN A 331 -0.60 14.31 -34.02
CA ASN A 331 -0.75 15.76 -33.92
C ASN A 331 -1.40 16.22 -32.61
N ILE A 332 -1.76 15.30 -31.72
CA ILE A 332 -2.34 15.63 -30.42
C ILE A 332 -1.30 16.36 -29.56
N LYS A 333 -1.72 17.50 -28.98
CA LYS A 333 -0.92 18.30 -28.06
C LYS A 333 -1.56 18.33 -26.67
N PRO A 334 -0.93 17.73 -25.65
CA PRO A 334 -1.47 17.72 -24.31
C PRO A 334 -1.63 19.14 -23.74
N ASN A 335 -2.78 19.46 -23.15
CA ASN A 335 -3.04 20.73 -22.48
C ASN A 335 -4.32 20.67 -21.62
N GLY A 336 -4.48 21.62 -20.69
CA GLY A 336 -5.73 21.81 -19.94
C GLY A 336 -6.00 20.75 -18.85
N GLY A 337 -7.25 20.68 -18.40
CA GLY A 337 -7.72 19.76 -17.35
C GLY A 337 -8.18 18.40 -17.88
N THR A 338 -9.02 17.71 -17.12
CA THR A 338 -9.34 16.27 -17.30
C THR A 338 -10.84 16.03 -17.07
N ASN A 339 -11.62 15.79 -18.13
CA ASN A 339 -13.07 15.57 -18.12
C ASN A 339 -13.43 14.13 -18.52
N ILE A 340 -13.10 13.18 -17.65
CA ILE A 340 -13.31 11.73 -17.87
C ILE A 340 -14.80 11.40 -18.08
N ASN A 341 -15.69 12.05 -17.33
CA ASN A 341 -17.12 11.75 -17.39
C ASN A 341 -17.69 12.02 -18.79
N GLU A 342 -17.46 13.20 -19.35
CA GLU A 342 -17.99 13.53 -20.67
C GLU A 342 -17.38 12.66 -21.77
N ALA A 343 -16.07 12.38 -21.68
CA ALA A 343 -15.37 11.55 -22.65
C ALA A 343 -15.93 10.12 -22.73
N LEU A 344 -16.15 9.49 -21.57
CA LEU A 344 -16.75 8.16 -21.51
C LEU A 344 -18.21 8.18 -21.95
N MET A 345 -18.99 9.21 -21.56
CA MET A 345 -20.38 9.35 -22.00
C MET A 345 -20.47 9.49 -23.53
N ARG A 346 -19.56 10.25 -24.15
CA ARG A 346 -19.47 10.39 -25.60
C ARG A 346 -19.14 9.05 -26.27
N ALA A 347 -18.17 8.31 -25.74
CA ALA A 347 -17.80 6.98 -26.25
C ALA A 347 -18.97 5.99 -26.19
N VAL A 348 -19.71 5.95 -25.07
CA VAL A 348 -20.91 5.10 -24.94
C VAL A 348 -21.99 5.51 -25.94
N GLN A 349 -22.23 6.82 -26.10
CA GLN A 349 -23.21 7.30 -27.08
C GLN A 349 -22.87 6.86 -28.52
N MET A 350 -21.59 6.83 -28.89
CA MET A 350 -21.16 6.36 -30.21
C MET A 350 -21.50 4.88 -30.42
N LEU A 351 -21.19 4.03 -29.43
CA LEU A 351 -21.49 2.59 -29.48
C LEU A 351 -23.00 2.33 -29.52
N VAL A 352 -23.78 3.03 -28.67
CA VAL A 352 -25.25 2.92 -28.64
C VAL A 352 -25.87 3.38 -29.95
N LYS A 353 -25.40 4.52 -30.50
CA LYS A 353 -25.89 5.03 -31.79
C LYS A 353 -25.62 4.02 -32.91
N ALA A 354 -24.41 3.47 -32.98
CA ALA A 354 -24.04 2.47 -33.98
C ALA A 354 -24.86 1.19 -33.86
N SER A 355 -25.13 0.73 -32.63
CA SER A 355 -26.01 -0.41 -32.37
C SER A 355 -27.45 -0.15 -32.86
N ASN A 356 -28.05 0.98 -32.45
CA ASN A 356 -29.43 1.32 -32.80
C ASN A 356 -29.63 1.54 -34.30
N GLN A 357 -28.60 1.99 -35.01
CA GLN A 357 -28.62 2.19 -36.46
C GLN A 357 -28.31 0.91 -37.25
N GLY A 358 -28.03 -0.22 -36.58
CA GLY A 358 -27.69 -1.49 -37.22
C GLY A 358 -26.34 -1.46 -37.96
N MET A 359 -25.43 -0.54 -37.59
CA MET A 359 -24.11 -0.41 -38.23
C MET A 359 -23.09 -1.44 -37.73
N ILE A 360 -23.36 -2.08 -36.59
CA ILE A 360 -22.48 -3.08 -35.98
C ILE A 360 -23.20 -4.43 -35.89
N ASP A 361 -22.48 -5.54 -36.15
CA ASP A 361 -23.05 -6.90 -36.09
C ASP A 361 -23.49 -7.22 -34.64
N PRO A 362 -24.71 -7.71 -34.38
CA PRO A 362 -25.14 -8.16 -33.04
C PRO A 362 -24.24 -9.24 -32.40
N ARG A 363 -23.42 -9.93 -33.19
CA ARG A 363 -22.43 -10.92 -32.73
C ARG A 363 -21.06 -10.32 -32.43
N SER A 364 -20.81 -9.07 -32.83
CA SER A 364 -19.58 -8.35 -32.52
C SER A 364 -19.48 -7.98 -31.04
N VAL A 365 -18.28 -7.63 -30.60
CA VAL A 365 -17.99 -7.26 -29.22
C VAL A 365 -17.66 -5.78 -29.11
N SER A 366 -18.45 -5.05 -28.32
CA SER A 366 -18.25 -3.62 -28.10
C SER A 366 -17.46 -3.33 -26.82
N MET A 367 -16.43 -2.48 -26.93
CA MET A 367 -15.52 -2.16 -25.84
C MET A 367 -15.01 -0.72 -25.89
N ILE A 368 -14.65 -0.18 -24.71
CA ILE A 368 -14.06 1.13 -24.52
C ILE A 368 -12.71 0.93 -23.86
N MET A 369 -11.67 1.58 -24.37
CA MET A 369 -10.33 1.55 -23.79
C MET A 369 -9.94 2.96 -23.36
N LEU A 370 -10.03 3.23 -22.05
CA LEU A 370 -9.65 4.48 -21.43
C LEU A 370 -8.15 4.48 -21.09
N VAL A 371 -7.43 5.55 -21.43
CA VAL A 371 -6.03 5.78 -21.04
C VAL A 371 -5.94 7.14 -20.36
N SER A 372 -5.52 7.19 -19.10
CA SER A 372 -5.43 8.44 -18.33
C SER A 372 -4.33 8.41 -17.27
N ASP A 373 -3.76 9.57 -16.95
CA ASP A 373 -2.70 9.74 -15.95
C ASP A 373 -3.11 10.59 -14.73
N GLY A 374 -4.37 11.02 -14.65
CA GLY A 374 -4.81 11.94 -13.61
C GLY A 374 -6.30 11.83 -13.27
N ASP A 375 -6.67 12.45 -12.15
CA ASP A 375 -8.05 12.47 -11.67
C ASP A 375 -8.94 13.45 -12.47
N PRO A 376 -10.28 13.26 -12.46
CA PRO A 376 -11.21 14.22 -13.04
C PRO A 376 -11.07 15.62 -12.40
N THR A 377 -10.77 16.63 -13.20
CA THR A 377 -10.60 18.03 -12.76
C THR A 377 -11.61 19.00 -13.39
N VAL A 378 -12.28 18.59 -14.47
CA VAL A 378 -13.26 19.41 -15.22
C VAL A 378 -14.54 18.60 -15.43
N GLY A 379 -15.69 19.28 -15.49
CA GLY A 379 -16.99 18.64 -15.63
C GLY A 379 -17.47 18.03 -14.32
N GLU A 380 -17.92 16.77 -14.35
CA GLU A 380 -18.27 16.04 -13.14
C GLU A 380 -17.00 15.49 -12.48
N ILE A 381 -16.66 16.05 -11.33
CA ILE A 381 -15.45 15.70 -10.55
C ILE A 381 -15.73 14.69 -9.44
N LYS A 382 -17.00 14.47 -9.06
CA LYS A 382 -17.33 13.53 -7.99
C LYS A 382 -17.30 12.11 -8.54
N LEU A 383 -16.26 11.35 -8.17
CA LEU A 383 -16.05 9.95 -8.60
C LEU A 383 -17.31 9.07 -8.47
N SER A 384 -18.05 9.20 -7.37
CA SER A 384 -19.31 8.46 -7.16
C SER A 384 -20.41 8.82 -8.14
N ALA A 385 -20.46 10.06 -8.61
CA ALA A 385 -21.41 10.51 -9.62
C ALA A 385 -21.02 9.99 -11.01
N ILE A 386 -19.73 10.06 -11.37
CA ILE A 386 -19.21 9.49 -12.64
C ILE A 386 -19.54 7.99 -12.71
N GLN A 387 -19.22 7.25 -11.65
CA GLN A 387 -19.52 5.82 -11.54
C GLN A 387 -21.01 5.53 -11.73
N LYS A 388 -21.89 6.31 -11.10
CA LYS A 388 -23.36 6.18 -11.25
C LYS A 388 -23.82 6.50 -12.68
N ASN A 389 -23.23 7.51 -13.32
CA ASN A 389 -23.56 7.89 -14.70
C ASN A 389 -23.20 6.76 -15.66
N LEU A 390 -21.98 6.23 -15.56
CA LEU A 390 -21.50 5.10 -16.38
C LEU A 390 -22.39 3.87 -16.22
N LYS A 391 -22.69 3.48 -14.98
CA LYS A 391 -23.56 2.34 -14.70
C LYS A 391 -24.94 2.47 -15.35
N LYS A 392 -25.47 3.69 -15.48
CA LYS A 392 -26.77 3.95 -16.11
C LYS A 392 -26.72 3.80 -17.63
N VAL A 393 -25.61 4.14 -18.27
CA VAL A 393 -25.50 4.18 -19.74
C VAL A 393 -24.87 2.93 -20.35
N MET A 394 -23.99 2.23 -19.62
CA MET A 394 -23.31 1.03 -20.13
C MET A 394 -24.26 -0.17 -20.30
N ARG A 395 -25.39 -0.18 -19.58
CA ARG A 395 -26.54 -1.10 -19.69
C ARG A 395 -26.19 -2.57 -19.93
N GLU A 396 -25.07 -3.05 -19.39
CA GLU A 396 -24.65 -4.43 -19.59
C GLU A 396 -24.45 -4.81 -21.08
N GLU A 397 -24.01 -3.87 -21.91
CA GLU A 397 -23.74 -4.11 -23.34
C GLU A 397 -22.26 -3.96 -23.69
N PHE A 398 -21.54 -3.09 -22.98
CA PHE A 398 -20.17 -2.71 -23.32
C PHE A 398 -19.16 -3.11 -22.23
N SER A 399 -17.92 -3.40 -22.61
CA SER A 399 -16.80 -3.53 -21.67
C SER A 399 -16.02 -2.23 -21.55
N LEU A 400 -15.65 -1.84 -20.33
CA LEU A 400 -14.71 -0.73 -20.09
C LEU A 400 -13.37 -1.26 -19.58
N PHE A 401 -12.32 -1.06 -20.36
CA PHE A 401 -10.95 -1.30 -19.96
C PHE A 401 -10.26 0.03 -19.62
N SER A 402 -9.52 0.09 -18.52
CA SER A 402 -8.89 1.33 -18.05
C SER A 402 -7.39 1.17 -17.84
N LEU A 403 -6.59 2.04 -18.46
CA LEU A 403 -5.15 2.11 -18.30
C LEU A 403 -4.78 3.37 -17.51
N GLY A 404 -4.32 3.17 -16.28
CA GLY A 404 -3.88 4.26 -15.40
C GLY A 404 -2.38 4.45 -15.50
N ILE A 405 -1.91 5.55 -16.08
CA ILE A 405 -0.49 5.85 -16.24
C ILE A 405 0.06 6.52 -14.99
N GLY A 406 1.09 5.93 -14.40
CA GLY A 406 1.77 6.45 -13.21
C GLY A 406 0.96 6.29 -11.92
N PHE A 407 1.24 7.17 -10.96
CA PHE A 407 0.67 7.12 -9.60
C PHE A 407 -0.19 8.34 -9.26
N ASP A 408 -0.34 9.28 -10.20
CA ASP A 408 -1.10 10.53 -10.03
C ASP A 408 -2.62 10.36 -10.28
N VAL A 409 -3.04 9.15 -10.66
CA VAL A 409 -4.44 8.77 -10.85
C VAL A 409 -4.95 7.89 -9.70
N ASP A 410 -6.19 8.12 -9.27
CA ASP A 410 -6.95 7.21 -8.40
C ASP A 410 -7.24 5.90 -9.16
N TYR A 411 -6.29 4.98 -9.08
CA TYR A 411 -6.40 3.67 -9.71
C TYR A 411 -7.53 2.83 -9.11
N ASP A 412 -7.86 3.00 -7.83
CA ASP A 412 -8.99 2.28 -7.21
C ASP A 412 -10.31 2.74 -7.84
N PHE A 413 -10.41 3.99 -8.26
CA PHE A 413 -11.53 4.48 -9.06
C PHE A 413 -11.55 3.87 -10.46
N LEU A 414 -10.43 3.86 -11.20
CA LEU A 414 -10.34 3.24 -12.53
C LEU A 414 -10.66 1.74 -12.50
N GLU A 415 -10.11 1.02 -11.53
CA GLU A 415 -10.37 -0.40 -11.31
C GLU A 415 -11.85 -0.65 -11.03
N ARG A 416 -12.48 0.17 -10.19
CA ARG A 416 -13.90 0.04 -9.87
C ARG A 416 -14.80 0.26 -11.08
N ILE A 417 -14.59 1.32 -11.87
CA ILE A 417 -15.43 1.58 -13.06
C ILE A 417 -15.21 0.51 -14.14
N ALA A 418 -14.01 -0.03 -14.30
CA ALA A 418 -13.75 -1.12 -15.24
C ALA A 418 -14.45 -2.41 -14.79
N MET A 419 -14.31 -2.79 -13.51
CA MET A 419 -14.92 -3.99 -12.94
C MET A 419 -16.46 -3.94 -12.97
N GLU A 420 -17.06 -2.80 -12.64
CA GLU A 420 -18.52 -2.64 -12.70
C GLU A 420 -19.09 -2.73 -14.12
N ASN A 421 -18.24 -2.53 -15.13
CA ASN A 421 -18.62 -2.53 -16.54
C ASN A 421 -17.83 -3.59 -17.32
N ARG A 422 -17.68 -4.79 -16.73
CA ARG A 422 -17.24 -6.03 -17.43
C ARG A 422 -15.89 -5.91 -18.14
N GLY A 423 -14.99 -5.11 -17.59
CA GLY A 423 -13.62 -5.02 -18.06
C GLY A 423 -12.64 -5.07 -16.91
N ALA A 424 -11.41 -4.62 -17.18
CA ALA A 424 -10.31 -4.67 -16.24
C ALA A 424 -9.51 -3.37 -16.30
N ALA A 425 -8.84 -3.02 -15.21
CA ALA A 425 -7.89 -1.93 -15.18
C ALA A 425 -6.46 -2.45 -15.06
N GLN A 426 -5.52 -1.78 -15.72
CA GLN A 426 -4.09 -2.03 -15.55
C GLN A 426 -3.35 -0.72 -15.30
N ARG A 427 -2.47 -0.73 -14.29
CA ARG A 427 -1.56 0.38 -14.04
C ARG A 427 -0.38 0.26 -15.00
N ILE A 428 0.00 1.39 -15.60
CA ILE A 428 1.13 1.52 -16.50
C ILE A 428 2.20 2.32 -15.79
N TYR A 429 3.38 1.75 -15.62
CA TYR A 429 4.48 2.43 -14.92
C TYR A 429 5.22 3.36 -15.89
N THR A 430 5.58 4.56 -15.42
CA THR A 430 6.30 5.57 -16.21
C THR A 430 7.79 5.23 -16.29
N SER A 431 8.10 4.10 -16.92
CA SER A 431 9.45 3.61 -17.23
C SER A 431 9.64 3.59 -18.76
N HIS A 432 10.81 3.19 -19.25
CA HIS A 432 11.10 3.18 -20.69
C HIS A 432 10.19 2.24 -21.51
N ASP A 433 9.58 1.25 -20.87
CA ASP A 433 8.74 0.19 -21.44
C ASP A 433 7.22 0.46 -21.32
N ALA A 434 6.78 1.68 -20.97
CA ALA A 434 5.35 1.95 -20.80
C ALA A 434 4.54 1.69 -22.10
N SER A 435 5.14 1.93 -23.28
CA SER A 435 4.50 1.62 -24.56
C SER A 435 4.29 0.12 -24.74
N ASP A 436 5.26 -0.71 -24.35
CA ASP A 436 5.15 -2.17 -24.31
C ASP A 436 4.07 -2.64 -23.32
N GLN A 437 3.97 -2.01 -22.15
CA GLN A 437 2.94 -2.36 -21.16
C GLN A 437 1.52 -2.11 -21.70
N ILE A 438 1.30 -0.97 -22.39
CA ILE A 438 0.03 -0.64 -23.03
C ILE A 438 -0.29 -1.65 -24.16
N ARG A 439 0.68 -1.95 -25.03
CA ARG A 439 0.54 -2.94 -26.10
C ARG A 439 0.21 -4.33 -25.55
N ARG A 440 0.95 -4.78 -24.53
CA ARG A 440 0.76 -6.09 -23.88
C ARG A 440 -0.62 -6.21 -23.25
N PHE A 441 -1.18 -5.13 -22.69
CA PHE A 441 -2.55 -5.13 -22.21
C PHE A 441 -3.55 -5.23 -23.35
N TYR A 442 -3.38 -4.42 -24.41
CA TYR A 442 -4.26 -4.49 -25.58
C TYR A 442 -4.27 -5.90 -26.19
N SER A 443 -3.12 -6.53 -26.38
CA SER A 443 -3.03 -7.90 -26.91
C SER A 443 -3.75 -8.95 -26.05
N GLN A 444 -3.97 -8.69 -24.75
CA GLN A 444 -4.76 -9.58 -23.88
C GLN A 444 -6.26 -9.46 -24.13
N VAL A 445 -6.74 -8.34 -24.67
CA VAL A 445 -8.17 -8.03 -24.82
C VAL A 445 -8.60 -7.79 -26.27
N SER A 446 -7.65 -7.78 -27.22
CA SER A 446 -7.89 -7.42 -28.63
C SER A 446 -8.57 -8.53 -29.45
N SER A 447 -8.52 -9.78 -29.00
CA SER A 447 -9.00 -10.94 -29.73
C SER A 447 -10.07 -11.71 -28.93
N PRO A 448 -11.30 -11.18 -28.79
CA PRO A 448 -12.40 -11.92 -28.19
C PRO A 448 -12.78 -13.12 -29.08
N LEU A 449 -12.92 -14.31 -28.50
CA LEU A 449 -13.27 -15.54 -29.22
C LEU A 449 -14.70 -16.01 -28.94
N LEU A 450 -15.19 -15.78 -27.71
CA LEU A 450 -16.53 -16.17 -27.29
C LEU A 450 -17.20 -15.05 -26.50
N ARG A 451 -18.54 -15.06 -26.50
CA ARG A 451 -19.39 -14.17 -25.72
C ARG A 451 -20.52 -14.94 -25.01
N LYS A 452 -21.00 -14.40 -23.89
CA LYS A 452 -22.06 -14.99 -23.03
C LYS A 452 -21.81 -16.47 -22.70
N ILE A 453 -20.65 -16.74 -22.12
CA ILE A 453 -20.25 -18.08 -21.69
C ILE A 453 -20.95 -18.41 -20.37
N THR A 454 -21.59 -19.58 -20.30
CA THR A 454 -22.20 -20.09 -19.07
C THR A 454 -21.71 -21.51 -18.84
N VAL A 455 -21.22 -21.79 -17.64
CA VAL A 455 -20.77 -23.12 -17.21
C VAL A 455 -21.74 -23.62 -16.13
N GLN A 456 -22.43 -24.71 -16.42
CA GLN A 456 -23.46 -25.28 -15.55
C GLN A 456 -23.00 -26.63 -15.01
N PHE A 457 -23.41 -26.91 -13.78
CA PHE A 457 -23.18 -28.17 -13.08
C PHE A 457 -24.53 -28.66 -12.54
N PRO A 458 -24.75 -29.98 -12.43
CA PRO A 458 -25.96 -30.52 -11.81
C PRO A 458 -26.11 -30.02 -10.36
N GLU A 459 -27.29 -29.49 -10.02
CA GLU A 459 -27.53 -28.83 -8.72
C GLU A 459 -27.42 -29.77 -7.52
N ASP A 460 -27.66 -31.07 -7.72
CA ASP A 460 -27.54 -32.12 -6.70
C ASP A 460 -26.09 -32.59 -6.47
N SER A 461 -25.16 -32.18 -7.35
CA SER A 461 -23.79 -32.67 -7.38
C SER A 461 -22.78 -31.66 -6.84
N VAL A 462 -23.12 -30.37 -6.77
CA VAL A 462 -22.19 -29.31 -6.36
C VAL A 462 -22.81 -28.25 -5.45
N SER A 463 -21.97 -27.57 -4.67
CA SER A 463 -22.35 -26.40 -3.87
C SER A 463 -21.24 -25.35 -3.86
N ASP A 464 -21.55 -24.14 -3.40
CA ASP A 464 -20.59 -23.03 -3.30
C ASP A 464 -19.82 -22.75 -4.62
N VAL A 465 -20.50 -22.86 -5.76
CA VAL A 465 -19.89 -22.61 -7.08
C VAL A 465 -19.55 -21.13 -7.23
N THR A 466 -18.32 -20.85 -7.67
CA THR A 466 -17.85 -19.49 -7.97
C THR A 466 -18.55 -18.93 -9.22
N GLN A 467 -18.27 -17.67 -9.58
CA GLN A 467 -18.72 -17.11 -10.87
C GLN A 467 -18.57 -18.12 -12.02
N ASN A 468 -19.71 -18.42 -12.67
CA ASN A 468 -19.83 -19.40 -13.74
C ASN A 468 -20.50 -18.81 -15.00
N HIS A 469 -20.73 -17.50 -15.01
CA HIS A 469 -21.23 -16.74 -16.15
C HIS A 469 -20.18 -15.69 -16.51
N PHE A 470 -19.76 -15.65 -17.77
CA PHE A 470 -18.71 -14.77 -18.27
C PHE A 470 -19.14 -14.09 -19.56
N ASP A 471 -18.91 -12.78 -19.65
CA ASP A 471 -19.35 -12.02 -20.81
C ASP A 471 -18.53 -12.31 -22.05
N LYS A 472 -17.22 -12.55 -21.88
CA LYS A 472 -16.23 -12.62 -22.95
C LYS A 472 -15.12 -13.60 -22.56
N TYR A 473 -14.59 -14.29 -23.56
CA TYR A 473 -13.34 -15.04 -23.47
C TYR A 473 -12.39 -14.53 -24.54
N PHE A 474 -11.17 -14.19 -24.15
CA PHE A 474 -10.15 -13.64 -25.05
C PHE A 474 -9.11 -14.70 -25.39
N SER A 475 -8.59 -14.64 -26.61
CA SER A 475 -7.53 -15.54 -27.06
C SER A 475 -6.32 -15.49 -26.13
N GLY A 476 -5.79 -16.66 -25.78
CA GLY A 476 -4.65 -16.76 -24.88
C GLY A 476 -4.97 -16.51 -23.39
N SER A 477 -6.23 -16.32 -23.02
CA SER A 477 -6.69 -16.30 -21.62
C SER A 477 -7.20 -17.68 -21.17
N GLU A 478 -7.77 -17.76 -19.97
CA GLU A 478 -8.45 -18.94 -19.44
C GLU A 478 -9.55 -18.50 -18.45
N LEU A 479 -10.72 -19.14 -18.53
CA LEU A 479 -11.78 -19.01 -17.55
C LEU A 479 -11.66 -20.15 -16.53
N VAL A 480 -11.89 -19.84 -15.27
CA VAL A 480 -11.81 -20.83 -14.19
C VAL A 480 -13.04 -20.75 -13.33
N VAL A 481 -13.71 -21.89 -13.16
CA VAL A 481 -14.85 -22.06 -12.26
C VAL A 481 -14.48 -23.11 -11.22
N ALA A 482 -14.76 -22.85 -9.95
CA ALA A 482 -14.49 -23.78 -8.87
C ALA A 482 -15.72 -23.94 -7.98
N GLY A 483 -15.77 -25.03 -7.22
CA GLY A 483 -16.85 -25.28 -6.26
C GLY A 483 -16.56 -26.51 -5.41
N LYS A 484 -17.53 -26.84 -4.55
CA LYS A 484 -17.50 -28.04 -3.72
C LYS A 484 -18.31 -29.13 -4.39
N VAL A 485 -17.82 -30.35 -4.31
CA VAL A 485 -18.56 -31.54 -4.75
C VAL A 485 -19.38 -32.05 -3.57
N LEU A 486 -20.66 -32.34 -3.81
CA LEU A 486 -21.54 -32.95 -2.83
C LEU A 486 -21.32 -34.47 -2.79
N PRO A 487 -21.43 -35.12 -1.63
CA PRO A 487 -21.36 -36.59 -1.56
C PRO A 487 -22.44 -37.24 -2.43
N SER A 488 -22.04 -38.15 -3.30
CA SER A 488 -22.94 -38.85 -4.22
C SER A 488 -22.49 -40.31 -4.41
N GLU A 489 -23.39 -41.17 -4.88
CA GLU A 489 -23.06 -42.56 -5.28
C GLU A 489 -22.30 -42.62 -6.62
N SER A 490 -22.38 -41.57 -7.45
CA SER A 490 -21.63 -41.44 -8.69
C SER A 490 -20.20 -40.96 -8.43
N THR A 491 -19.22 -41.57 -9.10
CA THR A 491 -17.81 -41.13 -9.06
C THR A 491 -17.46 -40.05 -10.08
N THR A 492 -18.42 -39.66 -10.93
CA THR A 492 -18.20 -38.69 -12.00
C THR A 492 -18.95 -37.39 -11.76
N LEU A 493 -18.28 -36.27 -12.09
CA LEU A 493 -18.86 -34.95 -12.14
C LEU A 493 -18.94 -34.48 -13.60
N ASN A 494 -20.12 -33.98 -13.97
CA ASN A 494 -20.37 -33.41 -15.30
C ASN A 494 -20.47 -31.90 -15.24
N SER A 495 -20.02 -31.25 -16.32
CA SER A 495 -20.18 -29.83 -16.57
C SER A 495 -20.69 -29.58 -17.98
N PHE A 496 -21.54 -28.56 -18.15
CA PHE A 496 -22.14 -28.17 -19.41
C PHE A 496 -21.80 -26.71 -19.70
N THR A 497 -21.08 -26.46 -20.78
CA THR A 497 -20.66 -25.11 -21.17
C THR A 497 -21.38 -24.67 -22.43
N THR A 498 -22.11 -23.55 -22.35
CA THR A 498 -22.74 -22.89 -23.50
C THR A 498 -22.07 -21.56 -23.80
N ALA A 499 -21.81 -21.24 -25.06
CA ALA A 499 -21.22 -19.96 -25.46
C ALA A 499 -21.59 -19.60 -26.91
N PHE A 500 -21.50 -18.31 -27.27
CA PHE A 500 -21.70 -17.86 -28.65
C PHE A 500 -20.34 -17.52 -29.28
N ALA A 501 -20.03 -18.12 -30.44
CA ALA A 501 -18.85 -17.79 -31.25
C ALA A 501 -19.25 -16.96 -32.48
N ASP A 502 -18.31 -16.74 -33.42
CA ASP A 502 -18.57 -15.96 -34.64
C ASP A 502 -19.70 -16.60 -35.47
N ARG A 503 -19.56 -17.87 -35.84
CA ARG A 503 -20.47 -18.56 -36.79
C ARG A 503 -21.28 -19.70 -36.20
N LEU A 504 -21.03 -20.07 -34.95
CA LEU A 504 -21.64 -21.23 -34.30
C LEU A 504 -21.82 -20.97 -32.80
N ASP A 505 -22.93 -21.46 -32.26
CA ASP A 505 -23.14 -21.53 -30.82
C ASP A 505 -22.56 -22.85 -30.30
N LEU A 506 -21.77 -22.77 -29.24
CA LEU A 506 -21.11 -23.90 -28.62
C LEU A 506 -21.99 -24.43 -27.48
N SER A 507 -22.17 -25.75 -27.46
CA SER A 507 -22.70 -26.50 -26.32
C SER A 507 -21.78 -27.70 -26.12
N LEU A 508 -21.05 -27.70 -25.01
CA LEU A 508 -19.98 -28.64 -24.73
C LEU A 508 -20.22 -29.32 -23.39
N GLN A 509 -19.90 -30.61 -23.30
CA GLN A 509 -19.96 -31.35 -22.06
C GLN A 509 -18.55 -31.85 -21.70
N THR A 510 -18.18 -31.71 -20.43
CA THR A 510 -16.94 -32.25 -19.87
C THR A 510 -17.27 -33.09 -18.65
N GLU A 511 -16.66 -34.26 -18.58
CA GLU A 511 -16.79 -35.21 -17.49
C GLU A 511 -15.44 -35.41 -16.80
N ALA A 512 -15.46 -35.66 -15.49
CA ALA A 512 -14.29 -36.01 -14.71
C ALA A 512 -14.61 -37.07 -13.66
N ASP A 513 -13.73 -38.06 -13.49
CA ASP A 513 -13.74 -39.00 -12.38
C ASP A 513 -12.85 -38.47 -11.24
N TYR A 514 -13.40 -38.35 -10.03
CA TYR A 514 -12.66 -37.78 -8.91
C TYR A 514 -11.69 -38.76 -8.22
N LEU A 515 -11.87 -40.07 -8.35
CA LEU A 515 -10.98 -41.06 -7.73
C LEU A 515 -9.67 -41.21 -8.50
N GLU A 516 -9.74 -41.06 -9.83
CA GLU A 516 -8.58 -41.19 -10.71
C GLU A 516 -7.52 -40.12 -10.43
N LEU A 517 -7.94 -38.86 -10.31
CA LEU A 517 -7.01 -37.74 -10.13
C LEU A 517 -6.34 -37.75 -8.75
N ASP A 518 -7.09 -38.00 -7.68
CA ASP A 518 -6.52 -38.08 -6.32
C ASP A 518 -5.51 -39.23 -6.21
N ALA A 519 -5.80 -40.39 -6.83
CA ALA A 519 -4.87 -41.52 -6.89
C ALA A 519 -3.60 -41.17 -7.68
N ALA A 520 -3.74 -40.47 -8.82
CA ALA A 520 -2.61 -40.05 -9.64
C ALA A 520 -1.71 -39.04 -8.89
N LEU A 521 -2.32 -38.07 -8.20
CA LEU A 521 -1.62 -37.06 -7.40
C LEU A 521 -0.89 -37.67 -6.21
N ALA A 522 -1.49 -38.64 -5.52
CA ALA A 522 -0.88 -39.32 -4.38
C ALA A 522 0.41 -40.09 -4.73
N GLN A 523 0.57 -40.52 -5.99
CA GLN A 523 1.78 -41.16 -6.49
C GLN A 523 2.92 -40.16 -6.78
N GLN A 524 2.63 -38.85 -6.86
CA GLN A 524 3.61 -37.84 -7.23
C GLN A 524 4.24 -37.18 -6.00
N GLN A 525 5.56 -37.31 -5.85
CA GLN A 525 6.31 -36.75 -4.72
C GLN A 525 6.19 -35.21 -4.57
N HIS A 526 6.05 -34.49 -5.68
CA HIS A 526 6.03 -33.03 -5.72
C HIS A 526 4.66 -32.43 -6.05
N ALA A 527 3.59 -33.25 -6.07
CA ALA A 527 2.24 -32.75 -6.29
C ALA A 527 1.57 -32.30 -4.98
N PHE A 528 0.60 -31.41 -5.10
CA PHE A 528 -0.23 -30.93 -4.00
C PHE A 528 -1.70 -31.29 -4.22
N THR A 529 -2.22 -32.25 -3.45
CA THR A 529 -3.62 -32.72 -3.57
C THR A 529 -4.64 -31.65 -3.18
N GLY A 530 -4.32 -30.76 -2.23
CA GLY A 530 -5.23 -29.71 -1.79
C GLY A 530 -5.41 -28.53 -2.78
N PHE A 531 -4.93 -28.63 -4.02
CA PHE A 531 -4.92 -27.50 -4.96
C PHE A 531 -6.33 -27.02 -5.29
N ALA A 532 -7.29 -27.92 -5.53
CA ALA A 532 -8.65 -27.58 -5.91
C ALA A 532 -9.37 -26.82 -4.78
N ARG A 533 -9.24 -27.33 -3.55
CA ARG A 533 -9.74 -26.67 -2.34
C ARG A 533 -9.15 -25.27 -2.15
N GLN A 534 -7.84 -25.11 -2.34
CA GLN A 534 -7.20 -23.80 -2.20
C GLN A 534 -7.57 -22.82 -3.31
N MET A 535 -7.67 -23.28 -4.56
CA MET A 535 -8.16 -22.47 -5.67
C MET A 535 -9.60 -22.00 -5.44
N TRP A 536 -10.50 -22.91 -5.04
CA TRP A 536 -11.88 -22.57 -4.71
C TRP A 536 -11.94 -21.48 -3.63
N ALA A 537 -11.21 -21.67 -2.53
CA ALA A 537 -11.20 -20.71 -1.43
C ALA A 537 -10.65 -19.35 -1.88
N TYR A 538 -9.57 -19.34 -2.66
CA TYR A 538 -8.95 -18.12 -3.19
C TYR A 538 -9.89 -17.36 -4.12
N ILE A 539 -10.51 -18.03 -5.09
CA ILE A 539 -11.47 -17.42 -6.02
C ILE A 539 -12.67 -16.88 -5.24
N THR A 540 -13.20 -17.66 -4.30
CA THR A 540 -14.35 -17.28 -3.46
C THR A 540 -14.05 -16.05 -2.61
N VAL A 541 -12.90 -16.02 -1.93
CA VAL A 541 -12.49 -14.85 -1.11
C VAL A 541 -12.35 -13.59 -1.96
N ASN A 542 -11.76 -13.70 -3.16
CA ASN A 542 -11.62 -12.55 -4.07
C ASN A 542 -12.98 -12.06 -4.59
N GLN A 543 -13.89 -12.96 -4.94
CA GLN A 543 -15.26 -12.60 -5.34
C GLN A 543 -16.02 -11.92 -4.20
N LEU A 544 -15.88 -12.42 -2.96
CA LEU A 544 -16.48 -11.79 -1.78
C LEU A 544 -15.85 -10.42 -1.47
N LEU A 545 -14.55 -10.22 -1.68
CA LEU A 545 -13.89 -8.92 -1.53
C LEU A 545 -14.45 -7.91 -2.55
N ALA A 546 -14.63 -8.32 -3.81
CA ALA A 546 -15.26 -7.51 -4.84
C ALA A 546 -16.72 -7.19 -4.48
N GLU A 547 -17.53 -8.18 -4.11
CA GLU A 547 -18.93 -8.01 -3.69
C GLU A 547 -19.03 -7.05 -2.48
N ARG A 548 -18.16 -7.21 -1.49
CA ARG A 548 -18.11 -6.33 -0.31
C ARG A 548 -17.85 -4.88 -0.68
N SER A 549 -17.00 -4.63 -1.68
CA SER A 549 -16.68 -3.28 -2.15
C SER A 549 -17.91 -2.58 -2.75
N LEU A 550 -18.75 -3.35 -3.47
CA LEU A 550 -19.96 -2.89 -4.16
C LEU A 550 -21.23 -2.94 -3.29
N ALA A 551 -21.19 -3.56 -2.11
CA ALA A 551 -22.37 -3.75 -1.27
C ALA A 551 -23.00 -2.40 -0.82
N PRO A 552 -24.33 -2.23 -0.94
CA PRO A 552 -25.00 -0.94 -0.75
C PRO A 552 -25.21 -0.55 0.72
N THR A 553 -25.26 -1.52 1.64
CA THR A 553 -25.57 -1.27 3.06
C THR A 553 -24.49 -1.79 4.00
N ALA A 554 -24.33 -1.14 5.15
CA ALA A 554 -23.41 -1.58 6.19
C ALA A 554 -23.72 -3.00 6.68
N GLY A 555 -25.01 -3.39 6.75
CA GLY A 555 -25.43 -4.73 7.15
C GLY A 555 -24.97 -5.82 6.19
N LYS A 556 -25.14 -5.63 4.87
CA LYS A 556 -24.62 -6.56 3.85
C LYS A 556 -23.09 -6.63 3.89
N LYS A 557 -22.40 -5.48 3.99
CA LYS A 557 -20.94 -5.42 4.14
C LYS A 557 -20.44 -6.24 5.33
N ARG A 558 -21.12 -6.17 6.48
CA ARG A 558 -20.76 -6.94 7.68
C ARG A 558 -20.90 -8.45 7.46
N LYS A 559 -21.99 -8.92 6.85
CA LYS A 559 -22.20 -10.35 6.54
C LYS A 559 -21.11 -10.90 5.61
N ILE A 560 -20.80 -10.18 4.54
CA ILE A 560 -19.75 -10.57 3.59
C ILE A 560 -18.37 -10.56 4.28
N THR A 561 -18.10 -9.53 5.10
CA THR A 561 -16.84 -9.44 5.88
C THR A 561 -16.65 -10.65 6.79
N GLN A 562 -17.69 -11.12 7.47
CA GLN A 562 -17.62 -12.31 8.33
C GLN A 562 -17.30 -13.57 7.52
N ARG A 563 -17.97 -13.78 6.38
CA ARG A 563 -17.68 -14.92 5.49
C ARG A 563 -16.24 -14.90 4.98
N ILE A 564 -15.72 -13.73 4.60
CA ILE A 564 -14.31 -13.57 4.19
C ILE A 564 -13.37 -13.94 5.34
N LEU A 565 -13.62 -13.46 6.55
CA LEU A 565 -12.77 -13.74 7.71
C LEU A 565 -12.73 -15.23 8.04
N THR A 566 -13.88 -15.92 8.01
CA THR A 566 -13.95 -17.37 8.22
C THR A 566 -13.08 -18.12 7.21
N LEU A 567 -13.28 -17.88 5.92
CA LEU A 567 -12.52 -18.56 4.85
C LEU A 567 -11.02 -18.20 4.91
N ALA A 568 -10.69 -16.93 5.10
CA ALA A 568 -9.30 -16.48 5.14
C ALA A 568 -8.52 -17.06 6.33
N VAL A 569 -9.15 -17.24 7.50
CA VAL A 569 -8.50 -17.89 8.64
C VAL A 569 -8.43 -19.40 8.43
N GLU A 570 -9.49 -20.04 7.96
CA GLU A 570 -9.52 -21.49 7.69
C GLU A 570 -8.43 -21.91 6.69
N HIS A 571 -8.27 -21.15 5.61
CA HIS A 571 -7.30 -21.44 4.55
C HIS A 571 -5.95 -20.74 4.71
N GLN A 572 -5.73 -20.02 5.82
CA GLN A 572 -4.51 -19.25 6.10
C GLN A 572 -4.14 -18.23 5.01
N PHE A 573 -5.12 -17.44 4.56
CA PHE A 573 -4.90 -16.34 3.61
C PHE A 573 -4.68 -15.01 4.33
N VAL A 574 -3.55 -14.36 4.05
CA VAL A 574 -3.36 -12.95 4.38
C VAL A 574 -4.11 -12.10 3.35
N THR A 575 -5.12 -11.37 3.81
CA THR A 575 -6.02 -10.52 3.00
C THR A 575 -6.03 -9.10 3.58
N PRO A 576 -6.70 -8.12 2.94
CA PRO A 576 -6.87 -6.79 3.55
C PRO A 576 -7.52 -6.79 4.96
N LEU A 577 -8.23 -7.87 5.32
CA LEU A 577 -8.98 -8.06 6.57
C LEU A 577 -8.27 -8.97 7.60
N THR A 578 -7.25 -9.71 7.20
CA THR A 578 -6.45 -10.61 8.06
C THR A 578 -4.99 -10.13 8.14
N ALA A 579 -4.22 -10.67 9.07
CA ALA A 579 -2.79 -10.42 9.19
C ALA A 579 -2.07 -11.65 9.72
N LEU A 580 -0.82 -11.83 9.33
CA LEU A 580 0.05 -12.87 9.87
C LEU A 580 0.67 -12.40 11.18
N LEU A 581 0.39 -13.12 12.27
CA LEU A 581 0.97 -12.90 13.58
C LEU A 581 2.02 -13.99 13.84
N VAL A 582 3.27 -13.58 14.06
CA VAL A 582 4.39 -14.49 14.35
C VAL A 582 4.64 -14.53 15.85
N GLU A 583 4.56 -15.71 16.47
CA GLU A 583 4.77 -15.95 17.91
C GLU A 583 5.65 -17.20 18.13
N SER A 584 6.30 -17.31 19.30
CA SER A 584 6.98 -18.56 19.72
C SER A 584 5.96 -19.55 20.29
N GLU A 585 6.15 -20.84 20.00
CA GLU A 585 5.38 -21.92 20.65
C GLU A 585 5.65 -21.99 22.16
N GLU A 586 6.87 -21.64 22.57
CA GLU A 586 7.26 -21.58 23.97
C GLU A 586 6.95 -20.19 24.54
N ALA A 587 5.90 -20.13 25.37
CA ALA A 587 5.34 -18.89 25.92
C ALA A 587 6.30 -18.01 26.75
N LYS A 588 7.59 -18.36 26.87
CA LYS A 588 8.60 -17.73 27.74
C LYS A 588 9.75 -17.03 26.99
N GLU A 589 9.81 -17.07 25.66
CA GLU A 589 11.00 -16.62 24.93
C GLU A 589 10.86 -15.25 24.24
N ARG A 590 11.99 -14.51 24.19
CA ARG A 590 12.07 -13.08 23.87
C ARG A 590 12.80 -12.75 22.54
N LEU A 591 12.93 -13.69 21.61
CA LEU A 591 13.82 -13.57 20.43
C LEU A 591 13.22 -12.98 19.13
N LEU A 592 12.18 -12.15 19.18
CA LEU A 592 11.80 -11.26 18.06
C LEU A 592 12.07 -9.83 18.52
N ALA A 593 12.63 -9.01 17.64
CA ALA A 593 13.20 -7.70 17.98
C ALA A 593 12.27 -6.83 18.86
N ASP A 594 12.63 -6.74 20.14
CA ASP A 594 12.41 -5.54 20.93
C ASP A 594 13.28 -4.42 20.33
N SER A 595 12.68 -3.27 20.02
CA SER A 595 13.43 -2.03 19.81
C SER A 595 14.23 -1.71 21.09
N PRO A 596 15.44 -1.14 21.02
CA PRO A 596 16.44 -1.21 22.08
C PRO A 596 15.99 -0.56 23.41
N LYS A 597 16.47 -1.13 24.53
CA LYS A 597 16.46 -0.52 25.87
C LYS A 597 17.85 0.03 26.21
N ASP A 598 17.87 1.27 26.71
CA ASP A 598 19.03 1.90 27.35
C ASP A 598 19.42 1.14 28.64
N PRO A 599 20.72 0.97 28.96
CA PRO A 599 21.22 -0.06 29.85
C PRO A 599 21.32 0.44 31.28
N LYS A 600 20.66 -0.25 32.22
CA LYS A 600 21.17 -0.54 33.57
C LYS A 600 20.30 -1.61 34.23
N GLN A 601 20.98 -2.71 34.56
CA GLN A 601 20.48 -3.99 35.07
C GLN A 601 19.72 -3.92 36.40
N GLY A 602 19.03 -5.02 36.73
CA GLY A 602 18.88 -5.47 38.12
C GLY A 602 17.76 -6.49 38.35
N CYS A 603 18.10 -7.78 38.40
CA CYS A 603 17.23 -8.94 38.56
C CYS A 603 16.76 -9.22 40.01
N CYS A 604 15.67 -10.00 40.13
CA CYS A 604 15.26 -10.89 41.25
C CYS A 604 15.02 -10.23 42.64
N ALA A 605 14.13 -10.67 43.53
CA ALA A 605 13.47 -11.95 43.81
C ALA A 605 12.27 -11.74 44.78
N GLY A 606 11.33 -12.72 44.88
CA GLY A 606 10.80 -13.11 46.21
C GLY A 606 9.34 -12.83 46.58
N ARG A 607 8.56 -13.93 46.57
CA ARG A 607 7.53 -14.36 47.55
C ARG A 607 6.11 -13.76 47.54
N THR A 608 5.17 -14.72 47.45
CA THR A 608 3.72 -14.76 47.73
C THR A 608 3.40 -14.58 49.24
N PRO A 609 2.14 -14.69 49.74
CA PRO A 609 0.77 -14.63 49.14
C PRO A 609 -0.25 -13.74 49.94
N VAL A 610 -1.55 -13.89 49.65
CA VAL A 610 -2.76 -13.66 50.51
C VAL A 610 -3.45 -12.29 50.29
N GLN A 611 -4.76 -12.11 50.03
CA GLN A 611 -5.98 -12.95 50.10
C GLN A 611 -7.06 -12.42 49.13
N MET A 612 -7.93 -13.31 48.66
CA MET A 612 -9.22 -13.00 48.00
C MET A 612 -10.19 -12.29 48.94
N VAL A 613 -11.00 -11.36 48.41
CA VAL A 613 -12.46 -11.31 48.66
C VAL A 613 -13.20 -10.86 47.39
N HIS A 614 -14.37 -11.48 47.21
CA HIS A 614 -15.27 -11.57 46.08
C HIS A 614 -16.06 -10.32 45.63
N ILE A 615 -16.26 -10.23 44.31
CA ILE A 615 -17.52 -10.10 43.54
C ILE A 615 -18.44 -8.91 43.88
N THR A 616 -18.65 -8.01 42.91
CA THR A 616 -19.93 -7.92 42.15
C THR A 616 -19.76 -7.21 40.81
N VAL A 617 -20.23 -7.86 39.75
CA VAL A 617 -20.32 -7.34 38.38
C VAL A 617 -21.58 -6.50 38.26
N VAL A 618 -21.43 -5.21 37.91
CA VAL A 618 -22.45 -4.43 37.21
C VAL A 618 -21.76 -3.72 36.06
N CYS A 619 -22.09 -4.15 34.85
CA CYS A 619 -21.68 -3.52 33.60
C CYS A 619 -22.64 -2.34 33.35
N LEU A 620 -22.12 -1.12 33.41
CA LEU A 620 -22.73 0.08 32.86
C LEU A 620 -21.62 0.94 32.26
N CYS A 621 -21.80 1.28 30.99
CA CYS A 621 -20.88 2.01 30.14
C CYS A 621 -20.23 3.22 30.84
N VAL A 622 -18.91 3.21 30.95
CA VAL A 622 -18.11 4.40 31.23
C VAL A 622 -17.12 4.56 30.09
N PHE A 623 -17.21 5.72 29.45
CA PHE A 623 -16.26 6.31 28.51
C PHE A 623 -14.82 5.80 28.71
N CYS A 624 -14.33 5.00 27.76
CA CYS A 624 -12.89 4.80 27.62
C CYS A 624 -12.38 5.93 26.73
N GLY A 625 -11.91 6.99 27.38
CA GLY A 625 -11.35 8.18 26.74
C GLY A 625 -10.21 7.80 25.80
N THR A 626 -10.47 7.92 24.51
CA THR A 626 -9.45 8.36 23.56
C THR A 626 -8.82 9.61 24.12
N VAL A 627 -7.52 9.61 24.39
CA VAL A 627 -6.81 10.85 24.72
C VAL A 627 -6.75 11.65 23.42
N GLU A 628 -7.74 12.52 23.24
CA GLU A 628 -7.69 13.64 22.32
C GLU A 628 -6.68 14.67 22.86
N ASN A 629 -5.88 15.20 21.92
CA ASN A 629 -4.95 16.35 21.99
C ASN A 629 -3.46 16.02 22.19
N ASP A 630 -2.69 16.32 21.14
CA ASP A 630 -1.25 16.54 21.18
C ASP A 630 -0.93 17.73 22.10
N PRO A 631 0.21 17.72 22.82
CA PRO A 631 0.55 18.81 23.72
C PRO A 631 0.84 20.10 22.95
N HIS A 632 0.35 21.25 23.43
CA HIS A 632 0.70 22.56 22.87
C HIS A 632 2.21 22.82 22.98
N PHE A 633 2.86 22.29 24.03
CA PHE A 633 4.27 22.51 24.31
C PHE A 633 4.97 21.20 24.69
N ILE A 634 6.12 20.97 24.04
CA ILE A 634 7.10 19.97 24.43
C ILE A 634 8.42 20.70 24.68
N VAL A 635 8.87 20.73 25.93
CA VAL A 635 10.10 21.38 26.37
C VAL A 635 11.12 20.32 26.74
N HIS A 636 12.28 20.34 26.09
CA HIS A 636 13.41 19.48 26.43
C HIS A 636 14.31 20.18 27.44
N LEU A 637 14.59 19.52 28.57
CA LEU A 637 15.45 20.01 29.65
C LEU A 637 16.80 19.26 29.60
N PRO A 638 17.85 19.82 28.95
CA PRO A 638 19.07 19.10 28.64
C PRO A 638 19.93 18.71 29.85
N LYS A 639 20.03 19.53 30.91
CA LYS A 639 20.77 19.17 32.13
C LYS A 639 20.16 17.94 32.81
N ASN A 640 18.85 17.78 32.70
CA ASN A 640 18.11 16.67 33.29
C ASN A 640 17.81 15.52 32.31
N ASN A 641 18.15 15.69 31.03
CA ASN A 641 17.83 14.78 29.92
C ASN A 641 16.37 14.28 29.97
N MET A 642 15.42 15.20 30.10
CA MET A 642 14.00 14.88 30.16
C MET A 642 13.14 15.81 29.30
N ASP A 643 12.06 15.26 28.76
CA ASP A 643 11.04 16.03 28.05
C ASP A 643 9.84 16.29 28.98
N VAL A 644 9.35 17.53 28.97
CA VAL A 644 8.19 17.98 29.73
C VAL A 644 7.14 18.49 28.75
N CYS A 645 5.91 18.00 28.87
CA CYS A 645 4.79 18.36 28.00
C CYS A 645 3.70 19.07 28.80
N PHE A 646 3.06 20.07 28.20
CA PHE A 646 1.87 20.69 28.79
C PHE A 646 0.98 21.35 27.74
N ASN A 647 -0.30 21.49 28.08
CA ASN A 647 -1.27 22.27 27.32
C ASN A 647 -1.52 23.62 27.97
N ILE A 648 -2.05 24.57 27.23
CA ILE A 648 -2.61 25.81 27.77
C ILE A 648 -4.06 25.89 27.30
N ASP A 649 -4.98 25.66 28.23
CA ASP A 649 -6.41 25.60 27.94
C ASP A 649 -6.99 27.03 28.01
N SER A 650 -6.82 27.78 26.92
CA SER A 650 -7.26 29.18 26.78
C SER A 650 -8.32 29.30 25.67
N GLU A 651 -9.01 30.42 25.56
CA GLU A 651 -10.11 30.59 24.59
C GLU A 651 -9.61 30.84 23.15
N PRO A 652 -10.32 30.35 22.11
CA PRO A 652 -10.03 30.72 20.73
C PRO A 652 -9.97 32.24 20.54
N GLY A 653 -8.96 32.72 19.82
CA GLY A 653 -8.70 34.14 19.61
C GLY A 653 -7.68 34.74 20.56
N HIS A 654 -7.45 34.15 21.74
CA HIS A 654 -6.37 34.57 22.64
C HIS A 654 -4.99 34.42 21.99
N ILE A 655 -4.12 35.41 22.25
CA ILE A 655 -2.74 35.43 21.78
C ILE A 655 -1.82 35.17 22.96
N LEU A 656 -1.06 34.09 22.88
CA LEU A 656 -0.10 33.68 23.90
C LEU A 656 1.30 34.16 23.54
N ASN A 657 1.99 34.77 24.51
CA ASN A 657 3.40 35.10 24.41
C ASN A 657 4.27 33.87 24.69
N LEU A 658 5.00 33.42 23.67
CA LEU A 658 5.77 32.19 23.69
C LEU A 658 7.23 32.47 24.03
N VAL A 659 7.80 33.49 23.38
CA VAL A 659 9.13 34.03 23.66
C VAL A 659 9.06 35.56 23.61
N SER A 660 9.61 36.22 24.60
CA SER A 660 9.78 37.69 24.66
C SER A 660 11.19 37.97 25.13
N ASP A 661 12.06 38.41 24.23
CA ASP A 661 13.46 38.70 24.50
C ASP A 661 13.79 40.14 24.11
N PRO A 662 13.63 41.10 25.04
CA PRO A 662 13.96 42.51 24.79
C PRO A 662 15.44 42.75 24.50
N GLY A 663 16.35 41.92 25.05
CA GLY A 663 17.78 42.05 24.84
C GLY A 663 18.22 41.67 23.42
N ALA A 664 17.55 40.68 22.82
CA ALA A 664 17.72 40.34 21.41
C ALA A 664 16.75 41.08 20.47
N GLY A 665 15.75 41.78 21.01
CA GLY A 665 14.70 42.46 20.24
C GLY A 665 13.73 41.50 19.52
N VAL A 666 13.56 40.27 20.01
CA VAL A 666 12.73 39.23 19.38
C VAL A 666 11.51 38.92 20.22
N VAL A 667 10.35 38.80 19.57
CA VAL A 667 9.13 38.26 20.17
C VAL A 667 8.48 37.21 19.27
N VAL A 668 8.01 36.13 19.90
CA VAL A 668 7.28 35.03 19.25
C VAL A 668 5.94 34.88 19.97
N ASN A 669 4.85 35.11 19.24
CA ASN A 669 3.48 35.05 19.76
C ASN A 669 2.63 34.09 18.91
N GLY A 670 1.73 33.35 19.55
CA GLY A 670 0.82 32.43 18.86
C GLY A 670 -0.65 32.72 19.18
N GLN A 671 -1.49 32.83 18.16
CA GLN A 671 -2.93 32.98 18.32
C GLN A 671 -3.63 31.62 18.24
N LEU A 672 -4.52 31.36 19.20
CA LEU A 672 -5.30 30.13 19.26
C LEU A 672 -6.54 30.17 18.37
N VAL A 673 -6.87 29.02 17.76
CA VAL A 673 -8.09 28.74 17.02
C VAL A 673 -8.79 27.53 17.65
N GLY A 674 -10.13 27.50 17.60
CA GLY A 674 -10.92 26.40 18.16
C GLY A 674 -11.18 25.28 17.16
N SER A 675 -11.44 24.07 17.67
CA SER A 675 -12.03 22.97 16.90
C SER A 675 -13.43 23.31 16.38
N LYS A 676 -13.92 22.57 15.36
CA LYS A 676 -15.29 22.69 14.87
C LYS A 676 -16.25 22.18 15.96
N ARG A 677 -17.10 23.06 16.51
CA ARG A 677 -18.08 22.72 17.56
C ARG A 677 -19.08 21.68 17.05
N VAL A 678 -19.28 20.59 17.81
CA VAL A 678 -20.28 19.55 17.51
C VAL A 678 -21.44 19.54 18.54
N GLU A 679 -21.23 19.95 19.80
CA GLU A 679 -22.30 20.05 20.81
C GLU A 679 -22.09 21.22 21.81
N GLU A 680 -23.17 21.80 22.35
CA GLU A 680 -23.17 23.04 23.16
C GLU A 680 -22.59 22.91 24.59
N LYS A 681 -22.22 21.70 25.05
CA LYS A 681 -21.78 21.46 26.44
C LYS A 681 -20.36 20.91 26.61
N GLU A 682 -19.59 20.73 25.54
CA GLU A 682 -18.21 20.23 25.63
C GLU A 682 -17.16 21.37 25.54
N LYS A 683 -16.05 21.17 26.26
CA LYS A 683 -14.89 22.09 26.29
C LYS A 683 -14.26 22.11 24.90
N VAL A 684 -14.16 23.28 24.27
CA VAL A 684 -13.58 23.44 22.92
C VAL A 684 -12.07 23.27 22.97
N ASN A 685 -11.54 22.29 22.24
CA ASN A 685 -10.09 22.12 22.06
C ASN A 685 -9.54 23.27 21.22
N THR A 686 -8.39 23.81 21.61
CA THR A 686 -7.70 24.89 20.88
C THR A 686 -6.41 24.43 20.24
N TYR A 687 -5.99 25.08 19.16
CA TYR A 687 -4.72 24.85 18.46
C TYR A 687 -4.11 26.19 18.02
N PHE A 688 -2.83 26.25 17.65
CA PHE A 688 -2.29 27.48 17.05
C PHE A 688 -2.77 27.63 15.60
N GLY A 689 -3.44 28.74 15.30
CA GLY A 689 -3.84 29.09 13.93
C GLY A 689 -2.90 30.08 13.26
N ILE A 690 -2.25 30.94 14.06
CA ILE A 690 -1.27 31.91 13.60
C ILE A 690 -0.08 31.92 14.57
N ILE A 691 1.14 31.90 14.03
CA ILE A 691 2.38 32.12 14.77
C ILE A 691 3.10 33.30 14.14
N SER A 692 3.48 34.28 14.96
CA SER A 692 4.19 35.47 14.53
C SER A 692 5.56 35.56 15.19
N VAL A 693 6.59 35.83 14.39
CA VAL A 693 7.94 36.17 14.83
C VAL A 693 8.20 37.62 14.45
N PHE A 694 8.43 38.49 15.43
CA PHE A 694 8.70 39.91 15.22
C PHE A 694 10.09 40.27 15.76
N TYR A 695 10.88 40.92 14.90
CA TYR A 695 12.21 41.42 15.20
C TYR A 695 12.19 42.95 15.19
N GLN A 696 12.19 43.53 16.40
CA GLN A 696 11.99 44.95 16.62
C GLN A 696 13.09 45.85 16.00
N PRO A 697 14.39 45.51 16.03
CA PRO A 697 15.44 46.39 15.52
C PRO A 697 15.26 46.80 14.05
N ASP A 698 14.81 45.85 13.22
CA ASP A 698 14.59 46.07 11.78
C ASP A 698 13.09 46.24 11.43
N GLY A 699 12.19 46.15 12.42
CA GLY A 699 10.75 46.23 12.21
C GLY A 699 10.15 45.07 11.40
N ILE A 700 10.87 43.95 11.29
CA ILE A 700 10.50 42.81 10.45
C ILE A 700 9.54 41.89 11.21
N ARG A 701 8.40 41.56 10.60
CA ARG A 701 7.42 40.61 11.12
C ARG A 701 7.16 39.50 10.11
N VAL A 702 7.27 38.26 10.58
CA VAL A 702 6.88 37.05 9.85
C VAL A 702 5.65 36.46 10.53
N SER A 703 4.51 36.46 9.85
CA SER A 703 3.26 35.87 10.33
C SER A 703 2.92 34.63 9.51
N VAL A 704 2.98 33.47 10.15
CA VAL A 704 2.65 32.17 9.56
C VAL A 704 1.25 31.78 10.03
N SER A 705 0.34 31.59 9.08
CA SER A 705 -1.03 31.11 9.31
C SER A 705 -1.26 29.79 8.57
N THR A 706 -2.41 29.15 8.77
CA THR A 706 -2.71 27.88 8.09
C THR A 706 -2.93 28.03 6.58
N ASP A 707 -3.27 29.23 6.10
CA ASP A 707 -3.53 29.53 4.68
C ASP A 707 -2.37 30.26 3.99
N ARG A 708 -1.68 31.18 4.68
CA ARG A 708 -0.63 32.02 4.09
C ARG A 708 0.53 32.32 5.04
N ILE A 709 1.63 32.79 4.47
CA ILE A 709 2.84 33.23 5.17
C ILE A 709 3.14 34.66 4.74
N ASP A 710 3.03 35.61 5.68
CA ASP A 710 3.23 37.03 5.40
C ASP A 710 4.53 37.54 6.03
N LEU A 711 5.33 38.26 5.25
CA LEU A 711 6.57 38.93 5.67
C LEU A 711 6.41 40.44 5.43
N THR A 712 6.59 41.25 6.47
CA THR A 712 6.55 42.70 6.36
C THR A 712 7.73 43.35 7.07
N ASP A 713 8.29 44.39 6.46
CA ASP A 713 9.40 45.21 6.95
C ASP A 713 8.95 46.62 7.39
N GLY A 714 7.63 46.80 7.54
CA GLY A 714 6.99 48.08 7.84
C GLY A 714 6.75 49.01 6.64
N ARG A 715 7.34 48.74 5.46
CA ARG A 715 7.10 49.51 4.21
C ARG A 715 6.47 48.66 3.11
N ASN A 716 6.88 47.41 3.01
CA ASN A 716 6.44 46.42 2.05
C ASN A 716 5.77 45.24 2.75
N ASN A 717 4.90 44.55 2.02
CA ASN A 717 4.25 43.32 2.47
C ASN A 717 4.38 42.26 1.38
N HIS A 718 4.99 41.14 1.72
CA HIS A 718 5.17 39.99 0.84
C HIS A 718 4.35 38.82 1.40
N SER A 719 3.42 38.30 0.59
CA SER A 719 2.60 37.15 0.96
C SER A 719 2.99 35.93 0.14
N PHE A 720 3.18 34.81 0.83
CA PHE A 720 3.56 33.53 0.26
C PHE A 720 2.52 32.47 0.60
N THR A 721 2.37 31.49 -0.28
CA THR A 721 1.51 30.32 -0.03
C THR A 721 2.34 29.15 0.45
N TRP A 722 1.72 28.23 1.20
CA TRP A 722 2.35 26.96 1.58
C TRP A 722 2.76 26.11 0.36
N GLY A 723 2.22 26.35 -0.84
CA GLY A 723 2.58 25.63 -2.06
C GLY A 723 3.93 26.03 -2.68
N ALA A 724 4.58 27.07 -2.16
CA ALA A 724 5.87 27.56 -2.63
C ALA A 724 7.04 26.97 -1.82
N THR A 725 8.20 26.82 -2.47
CA THR A 725 9.49 26.64 -1.79
C THR A 725 10.30 27.91 -1.99
N ALA A 726 10.76 28.55 -0.92
CA ALA A 726 11.47 29.81 -1.00
C ALA A 726 12.43 29.99 0.19
N ASP A 727 13.62 30.53 -0.08
CA ASP A 727 14.54 31.00 0.95
C ASP A 727 14.69 32.51 0.79
N ILE A 728 14.22 33.25 1.79
CA ILE A 728 14.14 34.71 1.79
C ILE A 728 15.05 35.20 2.89
N THR A 729 15.93 36.14 2.57
CA THR A 729 16.76 36.83 3.57
C THR A 729 16.45 38.30 3.49
N GLN A 730 15.94 38.86 4.57
CA GLN A 730 15.74 40.29 4.73
C GLN A 730 16.46 40.76 5.99
N ASP A 731 17.51 41.55 5.78
CA ASP A 731 18.44 41.99 6.81
C ASP A 731 18.93 40.81 7.67
N ARG A 732 18.62 40.81 8.97
CA ARG A 732 19.03 39.75 9.91
C ARG A 732 18.01 38.63 10.08
N VAL A 733 16.93 38.64 9.30
CA VAL A 733 15.87 37.63 9.35
C VAL A 733 15.88 36.77 8.09
N LYS A 734 16.10 35.47 8.27
CA LYS A 734 16.03 34.45 7.22
C LYS A 734 14.74 33.65 7.36
N VAL A 735 13.97 33.54 6.29
CA VAL A 735 12.72 32.75 6.23
C VAL A 735 12.88 31.67 5.16
N SER A 736 12.88 30.41 5.57
CA SER A 736 12.93 29.25 4.69
C SER A 736 11.57 28.55 4.68
N ILE A 737 10.91 28.53 3.53
CA ILE A 737 9.60 27.91 3.29
C ILE A 737 9.84 26.62 2.51
N VAL A 738 9.44 25.49 3.11
CA VAL A 738 9.43 24.18 2.45
C VAL A 738 8.00 23.85 2.05
N LYS A 739 7.77 23.66 0.74
CA LYS A 739 6.45 23.39 0.17
C LYS A 739 5.66 22.35 0.96
N ASP A 740 4.44 22.74 1.31
CA ASP A 740 3.39 21.98 2.01
C ASP A 740 3.87 21.30 3.30
N SER A 741 4.88 21.88 3.97
CA SER A 741 5.57 21.23 5.09
C SER A 741 5.83 22.16 6.27
N LYS A 742 6.83 23.05 6.17
CA LYS A 742 7.31 23.86 7.31
C LYS A 742 7.91 25.20 6.88
N VAL A 743 7.89 26.16 7.80
CA VAL A 743 8.56 27.45 7.71
C VAL A 743 9.60 27.54 8.82
N MET A 744 10.83 27.92 8.50
CA MET A 744 11.87 28.22 9.48
C MET A 744 12.18 29.71 9.43
N VAL A 745 12.05 30.39 10.57
CA VAL A 745 12.41 31.80 10.74
C VAL A 745 13.63 31.87 11.64
N THR A 746 14.74 32.36 11.12
CA THR A 746 16.00 32.51 11.85
C THR A 746 16.36 33.99 11.96
N VAL A 747 16.58 34.45 13.19
CA VAL A 747 16.95 35.83 13.52
C VAL A 747 18.38 35.88 14.04
N ASP A 748 19.22 36.73 13.42
CA ASP A 748 20.63 36.98 13.75
C ASP A 748 21.49 35.70 13.81
N ASP A 749 21.08 34.64 13.07
CA ASP A 749 21.66 33.28 13.10
C ASP A 749 21.73 32.64 14.51
N LYS A 750 21.03 33.21 15.50
CA LYS A 750 21.05 32.82 16.92
C LYS A 750 19.73 32.25 17.43
N ILE A 751 18.61 32.75 16.92
CA ILE A 751 17.27 32.33 17.35
C ILE A 751 16.54 31.78 16.13
N THR A 752 16.23 30.48 16.15
CA THR A 752 15.45 29.83 15.10
C THR A 752 14.09 29.38 15.61
N VAL A 753 13.06 29.61 14.82
CA VAL A 753 11.68 29.20 15.08
C VAL A 753 11.18 28.40 13.90
N MET A 754 10.78 27.16 14.13
CA MET A 754 10.21 26.30 13.08
C MET A 754 8.70 26.16 13.30
N VAL A 755 7.92 26.50 12.26
CA VAL A 755 6.47 26.37 12.23
C VAL A 755 6.09 25.28 11.23
N LEU A 756 5.28 24.32 11.64
CA LEU A 756 4.86 23.16 10.83
C LEU A 756 3.36 23.21 10.57
N LEU A 757 2.93 22.98 9.32
CA LEU A 757 1.51 22.95 8.97
C LEU A 757 0.95 21.53 9.12
N HIS A 758 -0.09 21.39 9.95
CA HIS A 758 -0.90 20.18 10.03
C HIS A 758 -2.16 20.35 9.20
N ARG A 759 -2.22 19.69 8.04
CA ARG A 759 -3.42 19.66 7.20
C ARG A 759 -4.35 18.54 7.62
N VAL A 760 -5.56 18.92 7.98
CA VAL A 760 -6.66 18.04 8.31
C VAL A 760 -7.53 17.85 7.06
N TRP A 761 -8.10 16.66 6.84
CA TRP A 761 -8.96 16.46 5.68
C TRP A 761 -10.17 17.41 5.72
N LYS A 762 -10.54 18.02 4.59
CA LYS A 762 -11.51 19.13 4.54
C LYS A 762 -12.87 18.86 5.22
N LYS A 763 -13.30 17.60 5.28
CA LYS A 763 -14.54 17.12 5.93
C LYS A 763 -14.35 16.52 7.32
N HIS A 764 -13.28 16.85 8.04
CA HIS A 764 -13.07 16.30 9.38
C HIS A 764 -14.15 16.85 10.33
N PRO A 765 -14.83 15.98 11.09
CA PRO A 765 -15.99 16.38 11.90
C PRO A 765 -15.63 17.37 13.00
N THR A 766 -14.42 17.27 13.57
CA THR A 766 -14.00 18.04 14.75
C THR A 766 -12.74 18.92 14.53
N HIS A 767 -11.68 18.40 13.91
CA HIS A 767 -10.43 19.18 13.72
C HIS A 767 -10.45 20.19 12.55
N VAL A 768 -9.64 21.24 12.71
CA VAL A 768 -9.30 22.27 11.71
C VAL A 768 -7.80 22.17 11.37
N ASP A 769 -7.37 22.75 10.24
CA ASP A 769 -5.93 22.92 10.00
C ASP A 769 -5.32 23.73 11.15
N TYR A 770 -4.11 23.36 11.58
CA TYR A 770 -3.42 24.03 12.67
C TYR A 770 -1.90 24.03 12.47
N LEU A 771 -1.21 24.81 13.30
CA LEU A 771 0.23 24.98 13.27
C LEU A 771 0.89 24.33 14.48
N GLY A 772 1.99 23.63 14.25
CA GLY A 772 2.93 23.20 15.28
C GLY A 772 4.09 24.19 15.40
N LEU A 773 4.48 24.54 16.63
CA LEU A 773 5.65 25.38 16.90
C LEU A 773 6.78 24.54 17.47
N TYR A 774 7.98 24.71 16.92
CA TYR A 774 9.17 24.02 17.38
C TYR A 774 10.33 25.01 17.51
N ILE A 775 10.91 25.04 18.70
CA ILE A 775 12.01 25.92 19.05
C ILE A 775 13.22 25.03 19.40
N PRO A 776 14.35 25.14 18.67
CA PRO A 776 15.57 24.41 18.99
C PRO A 776 16.11 24.78 20.38
N SER A 777 16.64 23.79 21.12
CA SER A 777 17.22 23.99 22.46
C SER A 777 18.56 24.73 22.44
N ASN A 778 19.19 24.88 21.27
CA ASN A 778 20.45 25.59 21.07
C ASN A 778 20.26 27.07 20.71
N ASN A 779 19.04 27.61 20.76
CA ASN A 779 18.80 29.04 20.57
C ASN A 779 19.53 29.85 21.64
N GLN A 780 20.22 30.91 21.22
CA GLN A 780 21.01 31.77 22.10
C GLN A 780 20.20 33.02 22.48
N TYR A 781 19.35 32.88 23.50
CA TYR A 781 18.58 33.98 24.05
C TYR A 781 19.42 34.91 24.93
N SER A 782 19.00 36.16 25.07
CA SER A 782 19.59 37.08 26.05
C SER A 782 19.20 36.68 27.48
N SER A 783 19.91 37.22 28.47
CA SER A 783 19.56 37.02 29.89
C SER A 783 18.19 37.62 30.29
N GLN A 784 17.56 38.39 29.40
CA GLN A 784 16.25 39.02 29.61
C GLN A 784 15.11 38.24 28.94
N ALA A 785 15.38 37.10 28.31
CA ALA A 785 14.35 36.32 27.65
C ALA A 785 13.35 35.70 28.62
N HIS A 786 12.07 35.85 28.30
CA HIS A 786 10.94 35.32 29.06
C HIS A 786 9.85 34.79 28.10
N GLY A 787 8.69 34.41 28.63
CA GLY A 787 7.54 33.88 27.88
C GLY A 787 7.20 32.47 28.32
N LEU A 788 6.14 31.86 27.75
CA LEU A 788 5.75 30.48 28.09
C LEU A 788 6.85 29.45 27.82
N ILE A 789 7.67 29.67 26.79
CA ILE A 789 8.82 28.83 26.44
C ILE A 789 10.13 29.55 26.77
N GLY A 790 10.22 30.86 26.50
CA GLY A 790 11.46 31.63 26.65
C GLY A 790 12.05 31.61 28.06
N GLN A 791 11.22 31.47 29.11
CA GLN A 791 11.68 31.34 30.49
C GLN A 791 12.57 30.11 30.74
N PHE A 792 12.51 29.09 29.88
CA PHE A 792 13.34 27.88 29.98
C PHE A 792 14.67 28.01 29.22
N GLY A 793 14.97 29.18 28.63
CA GLY A 793 16.30 29.50 28.13
C GLY A 793 17.37 29.40 29.22
N GLN A 794 16.99 29.65 30.47
CA GLN A 794 17.73 29.25 31.66
C GLN A 794 17.05 28.03 32.29
N GLU A 795 17.63 26.85 32.07
CA GLU A 795 17.02 25.60 32.54
C GLU A 795 16.93 25.54 34.09
N PRO A 796 15.71 25.36 34.66
CA PRO A 796 15.50 25.25 36.11
C PRO A 796 15.98 23.89 36.65
N GLU A 797 16.26 23.82 37.96
CA GLU A 797 16.48 22.55 38.62
C GLU A 797 15.15 21.78 38.76
N VAL A 798 15.16 20.51 38.32
CA VAL A 798 13.98 19.64 38.32
C VAL A 798 14.32 18.30 38.98
N ARG A 799 13.49 17.84 39.90
CA ARG A 799 13.62 16.52 40.53
C ARG A 799 12.29 15.77 40.45
N VAL A 800 12.31 14.52 40.00
CA VAL A 800 11.11 13.68 39.94
C VAL A 800 11.27 12.48 40.87
N PHE A 801 10.31 12.28 41.77
CA PHE A 801 10.32 11.23 42.78
C PHE A 801 8.90 10.69 43.05
N ASN A 802 8.77 9.67 43.90
CA ASN A 802 7.50 8.99 44.22
C ASN A 802 6.76 8.45 42.99
N LEU A 803 7.46 7.70 42.14
CA LEU A 803 6.84 7.06 40.98
C LEU A 803 5.90 5.93 41.42
N HIS A 804 4.61 6.06 41.11
CA HIS A 804 3.60 5.03 41.36
C HIS A 804 2.69 4.84 40.14
N GLN A 805 1.88 3.78 40.17
CA GLN A 805 0.85 3.59 39.15
C GLN A 805 -0.25 4.65 39.34
N GLY A 806 -0.65 5.29 38.25
CA GLY A 806 -1.80 6.20 38.22
C GLY A 806 -3.10 5.45 37.96
N ALA A 807 -4.21 6.19 37.84
CA ALA A 807 -5.53 5.61 37.54
C ALA A 807 -5.60 4.92 36.16
N ASP A 808 -4.78 5.38 35.20
CA ASP A 808 -4.53 4.70 33.93
C ASP A 808 -3.25 3.83 34.06
N PRO A 809 -3.34 2.49 33.94
CA PRO A 809 -2.19 1.61 34.06
C PRO A 809 -1.05 1.90 33.06
N LEU A 810 -1.34 2.60 31.96
CA LEU A 810 -0.37 3.00 30.93
C LEU A 810 0.33 4.32 31.23
N LYS A 811 -0.13 5.10 32.21
CA LYS A 811 0.46 6.38 32.61
C LYS A 811 0.90 6.34 34.06
N LYS A 812 2.21 6.35 34.29
CA LYS A 812 2.77 6.40 35.65
C LYS A 812 2.62 7.81 36.21
N GLU A 813 2.26 7.92 37.48
CA GLU A 813 2.22 9.20 38.20
C GLU A 813 3.48 9.38 39.05
N ALA A 814 3.92 10.63 39.19
CA ALA A 814 5.05 11.00 40.05
C ALA A 814 4.87 12.42 40.60
N THR A 815 5.71 12.77 41.58
CA THR A 815 5.87 14.15 42.05
C THR A 815 7.09 14.78 41.38
N MET A 816 6.89 15.89 40.67
CA MET A 816 7.95 16.73 40.14
C MET A 816 8.13 17.97 41.03
N GLU A 817 9.35 18.17 41.54
CA GLU A 817 9.75 19.38 42.24
C GLU A 817 10.55 20.27 41.29
N VAL A 818 10.07 21.50 41.10
CA VAL A 818 10.59 22.48 40.14
C VAL A 818 10.27 23.89 40.63
N LYS A 819 11.26 24.80 40.63
CA LYS A 819 11.10 26.19 41.10
C LYS A 819 10.45 26.31 42.51
N GLY A 820 10.73 25.35 43.40
CA GLY A 820 10.15 25.28 44.75
C GLY A 820 8.70 24.75 44.82
N ASN A 821 8.08 24.44 43.68
CA ASN A 821 6.74 23.86 43.60
C ASN A 821 6.81 22.33 43.52
N LYS A 822 5.82 21.64 44.12
CA LYS A 822 5.62 20.19 43.97
C LYS A 822 4.39 19.92 43.13
N LEU A 823 4.58 19.30 41.97
CA LEU A 823 3.56 19.07 40.95
C LEU A 823 3.31 17.57 40.81
N VAL A 824 2.04 17.18 40.68
CA VAL A 824 1.69 15.82 40.25
C VAL A 824 1.81 15.77 38.73
N VAL A 825 2.61 14.83 38.24
CA VAL A 825 2.90 14.67 36.80
C VAL A 825 2.62 13.25 36.35
N THR A 826 2.15 13.10 35.11
CA THR A 826 1.95 11.79 34.48
C THR A 826 2.99 11.54 33.40
N ARG A 827 3.55 10.33 33.31
CA ARG A 827 4.50 9.96 32.26
C ARG A 827 3.80 9.20 31.15
N GLY A 828 3.90 9.69 29.93
CA GLY A 828 3.21 9.11 28.78
C GLY A 828 3.88 9.45 27.45
N TRP A 829 3.49 8.72 26.41
CA TRP A 829 3.91 9.00 25.04
C TRP A 829 3.07 10.14 24.45
N GLN A 830 3.73 11.09 23.80
CA GLN A 830 3.15 12.19 23.05
C GLN A 830 3.75 12.22 21.64
N LYS A 831 3.07 12.87 20.69
CA LYS A 831 3.56 12.98 19.32
C LYS A 831 4.39 14.25 19.12
N ASP A 832 5.54 14.07 18.48
CA ASP A 832 6.42 15.14 18.00
C ASP A 832 6.59 15.02 16.48
N TYR A 833 6.17 16.02 15.74
CA TYR A 833 6.14 15.96 14.27
C TYR A 833 7.36 16.61 13.60
N ARG A 834 8.40 17.01 14.37
CA ARG A 834 9.62 17.64 13.82
C ARG A 834 10.32 16.82 12.73
N ARG A 835 10.32 15.48 12.88
CA ARG A 835 11.06 14.55 12.01
C ARG A 835 10.18 13.85 10.97
N ASP A 836 8.92 13.57 11.31
CA ASP A 836 7.94 12.92 10.43
C ASP A 836 6.59 13.63 10.59
N ASN A 837 6.24 14.48 9.62
CA ASN A 837 5.01 15.26 9.62
C ASN A 837 3.74 14.42 9.38
N LYS A 838 3.86 13.17 8.92
CA LYS A 838 2.71 12.28 8.64
C LYS A 838 2.42 11.32 9.78
N ARG A 839 3.45 10.83 10.48
CA ARG A 839 3.29 9.81 11.55
C ARG A 839 3.58 10.34 12.96
N GLY A 840 4.40 11.40 13.07
CA GLY A 840 4.97 11.88 14.33
C GLY A 840 5.91 10.85 14.96
N SER A 841 7.01 11.31 15.53
CA SER A 841 7.83 10.51 16.45
C SER A 841 7.21 10.51 17.84
N ASP A 842 7.21 9.36 18.50
CA ASP A 842 6.73 9.27 19.87
C ASP A 842 7.81 9.82 20.83
N VAL A 843 7.45 10.82 21.63
CA VAL A 843 8.27 11.41 22.69
C VAL A 843 7.68 11.01 24.03
N PHE A 844 8.52 10.45 24.90
CA PHE A 844 8.10 10.01 26.22
C PHE A 844 8.35 11.12 27.25
N CYS A 845 7.34 11.91 27.55
CA CYS A 845 7.48 13.10 28.39
C CYS A 845 6.69 13.03 29.70
N TRP A 846 7.09 13.89 30.63
CA TRP A 846 6.33 14.20 31.84
C TRP A 846 5.29 15.25 31.53
N PHE A 847 4.02 14.91 31.68
CA PHE A 847 2.91 15.81 31.41
C PHE A 847 2.56 16.62 32.66
N ILE A 848 2.59 17.95 32.54
CA ILE A 848 2.17 18.90 33.57
C ILE A 848 0.69 19.22 33.35
N HIS A 849 -0.13 18.93 34.36
CA HIS A 849 -1.55 19.23 34.33
C HIS A 849 -1.85 20.70 34.66
N ASN A 850 -3.12 21.11 34.60
CA ASN A 850 -3.59 22.44 35.00
C ASN A 850 -2.92 23.61 34.27
N SER A 851 -2.84 23.52 32.94
CA SER A 851 -2.25 24.56 32.09
C SER A 851 -0.83 24.99 32.49
N GLY A 852 0.03 24.03 32.84
CA GLY A 852 1.42 24.28 33.22
C GLY A 852 1.62 24.94 34.59
N LYS A 853 0.57 25.10 35.39
CA LYS A 853 0.62 25.81 36.68
C LYS A 853 1.71 25.26 37.60
N GLY A 854 2.59 26.15 38.07
CA GLY A 854 3.71 25.84 38.96
C GLY A 854 4.96 25.28 38.25
N PHE A 855 4.84 24.91 36.97
CA PHE A 855 5.99 24.66 36.08
C PHE A 855 6.41 25.94 35.35
N ILE A 856 5.42 26.69 34.83
CA ILE A 856 5.62 28.05 34.31
C ILE A 856 5.57 29.07 35.45
N ASP A 857 6.25 30.20 35.28
CA ASP A 857 6.18 31.33 36.21
C ASP A 857 4.78 31.96 36.19
N GLY A 858 4.16 32.16 37.36
CA GLY A 858 2.81 32.71 37.46
C GLY A 858 1.70 31.81 36.87
N HIS A 859 0.71 32.43 36.21
CA HIS A 859 -0.40 31.76 35.55
C HIS A 859 -0.40 32.06 34.05
N TYR A 860 -0.92 31.15 33.21
CA TYR A 860 -0.87 31.32 31.76
C TYR A 860 -1.55 32.62 31.28
N THR A 861 -2.54 33.11 32.01
CA THR A 861 -3.26 34.37 31.72
C THR A 861 -2.34 35.59 31.76
N ASN A 862 -1.22 35.52 32.50
CA ASN A 862 -0.23 36.59 32.52
C ASN A 862 0.59 36.67 31.21
N TYR A 863 0.54 35.64 30.37
CA TYR A 863 1.20 35.59 29.07
C TYR A 863 0.26 35.94 27.91
N LEU A 864 -0.95 36.42 28.21
CA LEU A 864 -1.87 36.93 27.20
C LEU A 864 -1.45 38.32 26.77
N VAL A 865 -1.30 38.51 25.46
CA VAL A 865 -0.90 39.80 24.86
C VAL A 865 -1.97 40.30 23.89
N PRO A 866 -2.11 41.63 23.71
CA PRO A 866 -3.18 42.19 22.88
C PRO A 866 -2.91 42.08 21.37
N ARG A 867 -1.65 41.93 20.94
CA ARG A 867 -1.26 41.84 19.52
C ARG A 867 -0.12 40.85 19.31
N LEU A 868 -0.03 40.31 18.09
CA LEU A 868 0.97 39.31 17.67
C LEU A 868 2.44 39.83 17.68
N ASP A 869 2.65 41.12 17.80
CA ASP A 869 3.96 41.79 17.86
C ASP A 869 4.27 42.42 19.24
N SER A 870 3.39 42.21 20.22
CA SER A 870 3.56 42.79 21.56
C SER A 870 4.55 41.97 22.38
N PHE A 871 5.54 42.64 22.96
CA PHE A 871 6.38 42.09 24.03
C PHE A 871 5.55 41.85 25.30
N LEU A 872 6.04 40.95 26.14
CA LEU A 872 5.45 40.71 27.46
C LEU A 872 5.66 41.96 28.35
N PRO A 873 4.60 42.55 28.94
CA PRO A 873 4.71 43.79 29.69
C PRO A 873 5.34 43.58 31.08
N LEU A 874 6.65 43.82 31.22
CA LEU A 874 7.51 43.74 32.43
C LEU A 874 7.46 42.38 33.19
N PRO A 875 8.59 41.87 33.69
CA PRO A 875 8.66 40.50 34.21
C PRO A 875 7.81 40.29 35.48
N LEU A 876 7.15 39.13 35.55
CA LEU A 876 6.42 38.59 36.72
C LEU A 876 7.36 38.15 37.84
#